data_AF-A0A1I3YIA8-F1
#
_entry.id   AF-A0A1I3YIA8-F1
#
_cell.length_a   1.000
_cell.length_b   1.000
_cell.length_c   1.000
_cell.angle_alpha   90.00
_cell.angle_beta   90.00
_cell.angle_gamma   90.00
#
_symmetry.space_group_name_H-M   'P 1'
#
loop_
_entity.id
_entity.type
_entity.pdbx_description
1 polymer ?
#
loop_
_entity_poly.entity_id
_entity_poly.type
_entity_poly.pdbx_seq_one_letter_code
_entity_poly.pdbx_strand_id
1 'polypeptide(L)'
;MKDLMEQFATEYVTDLEGQLDRGHGQRSIQNPVLFLFIGDKSRQALQSVCEINEQKWQNSQGVLYVHAYNEETWEHPQVFGCQLPKLDANRQTMRASLFERFMKDESLIMDVNKFMKQVSIRVAEMGKLFASFQQVNIAVVTRSDDPANILLPELTMLLKSYLQEMFKNVSADLYVLLQEKSGDGFGFSSALGVQFLEEVDQFQRSDYRYGANLMVTEDGIKLPALHAQAPLFSLTYLLSDKTEHGLFLDGGLSENDELISNLVLLNNKEAETAVDENSEGYNKLQFIRSITVDSGQATFASAGLSKVKRPTHAIALTVLAAVFDRYWERLQEGDSLPKTKAREKLGLTAHDVQRIVSAAFPDQDILTEMNGLMTSGVSYSELSGMNLREAELALFDGNSQSFFEQHYVQLARRNLDGLLEKSSLAQLISQEIIEDERYGLYAAYQLTSETASGANLLDEVRTGIKETQRQLELTKAELDDISLERVDQQELRVGGFFTRDKERVRTFVRHLFAKVYNKKAEILEWELVLQVLLGYEQQAKQLHKRIGEQVAQLEELQKQLRAIAHKSVKEAADYLGKNMDEYYESVVTETIRSQESQRGQGFYLDNRYIGSGALLFTHGISGLLERLCAFCRTEILTRSPFALSFEAELLARANVAAAYDNRTVLTREDLFQDLSLVLEERAAVHVEVFHFLQKHRYEEKYWFADLQNDFVQYVLRETEATRTYKQGCIHEAGKSGIEKMNLMGGFGLEDLMYYRNNKKYHSSYMDNGYVFHPQGKEELS
;
A
#
# COMPACT_ATOMS: atom_id res chain seq x y z
N MET A 1 -2.14 -4.34 8.81
CA MET A 1 -0.73 -4.33 8.32
C MET A 1 -0.66 -3.73 6.93
N LYS A 2 -1.32 -4.31 5.91
CA LYS A 2 -1.43 -3.70 4.58
C LYS A 2 -1.96 -2.26 4.64
N ASP A 3 -3.05 -2.06 5.38
CA ASP A 3 -3.65 -0.73 5.56
C ASP A 3 -2.68 0.29 6.19
N LEU A 4 -1.81 -0.14 7.12
CA LEU A 4 -0.79 0.74 7.72
C LEU A 4 0.31 1.12 6.73
N MET A 5 0.67 0.20 5.82
CA MET A 5 1.67 0.46 4.77
C MET A 5 1.09 1.38 3.69
N GLU A 6 -0.16 1.15 3.30
CA GLU A 6 -0.90 2.00 2.36
C GLU A 6 -1.10 3.40 2.95
N GLN A 7 -1.58 3.50 4.19
CA GLN A 7 -1.67 4.78 4.91
C GLN A 7 -0.31 5.49 4.98
N PHE A 8 0.77 4.74 5.27
CA PHE A 8 2.10 5.33 5.32
C PHE A 8 2.49 6.00 4.00
N ALA A 9 2.29 5.28 2.89
CA ALA A 9 2.63 5.72 1.56
C ALA A 9 1.70 6.85 1.09
N THR A 10 0.38 6.76 1.35
CA THR A 10 -0.59 7.82 1.05
C THR A 10 -0.25 9.11 1.79
N GLU A 11 0.01 9.04 3.10
CA GLU A 11 0.39 10.22 3.89
C GLU A 11 1.70 10.83 3.40
N TYR A 12 2.70 10.02 2.99
CA TYR A 12 3.93 10.55 2.39
C TYR A 12 3.66 11.27 1.06
N VAL A 13 2.78 10.72 0.21
CA VAL A 13 2.34 11.38 -1.02
C VAL A 13 1.67 12.70 -0.70
N THR A 14 0.72 12.71 0.25
CA THR A 14 0.00 13.93 0.66
C THR A 14 0.92 14.98 1.26
N ASP A 15 1.91 14.59 2.07
CA ASP A 15 2.88 15.52 2.66
C ASP A 15 3.78 16.13 1.58
N LEU A 16 4.22 15.33 0.61
CA LEU A 16 5.08 15.78 -0.47
C LEU A 16 4.32 16.65 -1.47
N GLU A 17 3.10 16.25 -1.85
CA GLU A 17 2.18 17.06 -2.65
C GLU A 17 1.81 18.35 -1.91
N GLY A 18 1.50 18.30 -0.61
CA GLY A 18 1.21 19.48 0.21
C GLY A 18 2.40 20.44 0.37
N GLN A 19 3.64 19.94 0.36
CA GLN A 19 4.85 20.79 0.34
C GLN A 19 5.06 21.47 -1.02
N LEU A 20 4.75 20.77 -2.12
CA LEU A 20 4.81 21.32 -3.48
C LEU A 20 3.66 22.31 -3.75
N ASP A 21 2.44 21.99 -3.30
CA ASP A 21 1.23 22.78 -3.51
C ASP A 21 1.18 24.07 -2.67
N ARG A 22 1.92 24.14 -1.55
CA ARG A 22 2.11 25.37 -0.77
C ARG A 22 2.82 26.49 -1.56
N GLY A 23 3.39 26.19 -2.71
CA GLY A 23 3.90 27.16 -3.68
C GLY A 23 3.13 27.11 -4.99
N HIS A 24 1.95 27.75 -5.06
CA HIS A 24 1.31 28.14 -6.33
C HIS A 24 1.04 27.04 -7.40
N GLY A 25 0.97 25.75 -7.03
CA GLY A 25 0.81 24.64 -7.99
C GLY A 25 -0.62 24.38 -8.49
N GLN A 26 -1.64 24.88 -7.79
CA GLN A 26 -3.04 24.69 -8.18
C GLN A 26 -3.46 25.64 -9.31
N ARG A 27 -4.29 25.15 -10.24
CA ARG A 27 -4.73 25.89 -11.43
C ARG A 27 -5.81 26.89 -11.08
N SER A 28 -5.69 28.14 -11.54
CA SER A 28 -6.76 29.13 -11.41
C SER A 28 -7.45 29.35 -12.75
N ILE A 29 -8.78 29.25 -12.76
CA ILE A 29 -9.58 29.55 -13.93
C ILE A 29 -9.92 31.03 -13.97
N GLN A 30 -9.82 31.65 -15.14
CA GLN A 30 -10.09 33.09 -15.29
C GLN A 30 -11.58 33.43 -15.24
N ASN A 31 -12.41 32.62 -15.90
CA ASN A 31 -13.84 32.87 -16.08
C ASN A 31 -14.68 31.80 -15.34
N PRO A 32 -15.89 32.13 -14.84
CA PRO A 32 -16.76 31.14 -14.23
C PRO A 32 -17.15 30.04 -15.22
N VAL A 33 -17.12 28.80 -14.73
CA VAL A 33 -17.46 27.59 -15.48
C VAL A 33 -18.64 26.90 -14.84
N LEU A 34 -19.58 26.47 -15.68
CA LEU A 34 -20.73 25.66 -15.29
C LEU A 34 -20.71 24.35 -16.08
N PHE A 35 -20.68 23.22 -15.38
CA PHE A 35 -20.80 21.92 -16.03
C PHE A 35 -22.27 21.50 -16.11
N LEU A 36 -22.71 20.99 -17.26
CA LEU A 36 -24.03 20.41 -17.47
C LEU A 36 -23.89 18.94 -17.90
N PHE A 37 -24.14 18.03 -16.98
CA PHE A 37 -24.16 16.58 -17.21
C PHE A 37 -25.57 16.13 -17.56
N ILE A 38 -25.74 15.40 -18.66
CA ILE A 38 -27.05 14.95 -19.14
C ILE A 38 -27.12 13.42 -19.17
N GLY A 39 -28.13 12.89 -18.48
CA GLY A 39 -28.46 11.48 -18.42
C GLY A 39 -27.74 10.72 -17.32
N ASP A 40 -28.34 9.63 -16.85
CA ASP A 40 -27.84 8.83 -15.73
C ASP A 40 -26.48 8.21 -16.03
N LYS A 41 -26.17 7.93 -17.31
CA LYS A 41 -24.88 7.37 -17.72
C LYS A 41 -23.72 8.36 -17.64
N SER A 42 -24.01 9.65 -17.44
CA SER A 42 -23.01 10.71 -17.23
C SER A 42 -22.64 10.90 -15.75
N ARG A 43 -23.33 10.21 -14.81
CA ARG A 43 -23.11 10.32 -13.36
C ARG A 43 -21.69 9.97 -12.93
N GLN A 44 -21.08 8.94 -13.53
CA GLN A 44 -19.69 8.57 -13.22
C GLN A 44 -18.73 9.69 -13.60
N ALA A 45 -18.89 10.23 -14.81
CA ALA A 45 -18.09 11.36 -15.28
C ALA A 45 -18.27 12.60 -14.40
N LEU A 46 -19.50 12.87 -13.94
CA LEU A 46 -19.78 13.94 -12.99
C LEU A 46 -18.96 13.82 -11.70
N GLN A 47 -18.94 12.63 -11.10
CA GLN A 47 -18.21 12.36 -9.87
C GLN A 47 -16.70 12.55 -10.08
N SER A 48 -16.16 11.88 -11.09
CA SER A 48 -14.72 11.93 -11.38
C SER A 48 -14.24 13.33 -11.77
N VAL A 49 -14.98 14.06 -12.63
CA VAL A 49 -14.62 15.45 -12.99
C VAL A 49 -14.68 16.38 -11.78
N CYS A 50 -15.68 16.23 -10.90
CA CYS A 50 -15.79 17.05 -9.69
C CYS A 50 -14.60 16.84 -8.75
N GLU A 51 -14.29 15.58 -8.43
CA GLU A 51 -13.15 15.22 -7.56
C GLU A 51 -11.81 15.70 -8.14
N ILE A 52 -11.60 15.54 -9.45
CA ILE A 52 -10.38 16.01 -10.12
C ILE A 52 -10.27 17.54 -10.05
N ASN A 53 -11.35 18.26 -10.27
CA ASN A 53 -11.36 19.72 -10.22
C ASN A 53 -11.13 20.24 -8.80
N GLU A 54 -11.70 19.60 -7.78
CA GLU A 54 -11.45 19.94 -6.37
C GLU A 54 -9.98 19.81 -5.98
N GLN A 55 -9.30 18.78 -6.48
CA GLN A 55 -7.87 18.56 -6.26
C GLN A 55 -7.00 19.53 -7.05
N LYS A 56 -7.34 19.78 -8.33
CA LYS A 56 -6.46 20.50 -9.27
C LYS A 56 -6.68 22.01 -9.32
N TRP A 57 -7.87 22.52 -8.99
CA TRP A 57 -8.22 23.94 -9.22
C TRP A 57 -8.35 24.73 -7.90
N GLN A 58 -7.71 25.90 -7.82
CA GLN A 58 -7.76 26.80 -6.65
C GLN A 58 -9.16 27.33 -6.38
N ASN A 59 -9.88 27.67 -7.46
CA ASN A 59 -11.24 28.19 -7.42
C ASN A 59 -12.30 27.11 -7.68
N SER A 60 -11.98 25.85 -7.40
CA SER A 60 -12.89 24.71 -7.51
C SER A 60 -14.21 24.96 -6.77
N GLN A 61 -14.17 25.60 -5.60
CA GLN A 61 -15.34 25.99 -4.81
C GLN A 61 -16.34 26.89 -5.57
N GLY A 62 -15.87 27.63 -6.57
CA GLY A 62 -16.70 28.49 -7.42
C GLY A 62 -17.30 27.80 -8.65
N VAL A 63 -16.91 26.56 -8.95
CA VAL A 63 -17.40 25.79 -10.08
C VAL A 63 -18.66 25.03 -9.67
N LEU A 64 -19.70 25.11 -10.51
CA LEU A 64 -20.96 24.43 -10.25
C LEU A 64 -21.19 23.31 -11.27
N TYR A 65 -21.91 22.29 -10.82
CA TYR A 65 -22.23 21.12 -11.62
C TYR A 65 -23.75 20.93 -11.62
N VAL A 66 -24.35 20.88 -12.80
CA VAL A 66 -25.76 20.54 -13.00
C VAL A 66 -25.85 19.15 -13.56
N HIS A 67 -26.65 18.29 -12.96
CA HIS A 67 -26.92 16.95 -13.46
C HIS A 67 -28.39 16.83 -13.80
N ALA A 68 -28.71 16.65 -15.09
CA ALA A 68 -30.05 16.36 -15.56
C ALA A 68 -30.24 14.84 -15.64
N TYR A 69 -31.00 14.28 -14.70
CA TYR A 69 -31.03 12.83 -14.43
C TYR A 69 -32.45 12.27 -14.44
N ASN A 70 -32.61 10.97 -14.74
CA ASN A 70 -33.92 10.31 -14.75
C ASN A 70 -34.17 9.52 -13.46
N GLU A 71 -33.16 8.81 -12.94
CA GLU A 71 -33.29 7.94 -11.76
C GLU A 71 -32.63 8.54 -10.51
N GLU A 72 -31.32 8.71 -10.52
CA GLU A 72 -30.54 9.11 -9.35
C GLU A 72 -29.48 10.16 -9.68
N THR A 73 -29.24 11.06 -8.72
CA THR A 73 -28.13 12.02 -8.76
C THR A 73 -27.13 11.76 -7.64
N TRP A 74 -25.97 12.44 -7.71
CA TRP A 74 -24.98 12.43 -6.64
C TRP A 74 -25.22 13.60 -5.68
N GLU A 75 -25.25 13.31 -4.38
CA GLU A 75 -25.38 14.32 -3.33
C GLU A 75 -24.02 14.95 -3.03
N HIS A 76 -23.83 16.20 -3.47
CA HIS A 76 -22.61 16.96 -3.25
C HIS A 76 -22.92 18.47 -3.17
N PRO A 77 -22.25 19.28 -2.33
CA PRO A 77 -22.60 20.70 -2.13
C PRO A 77 -22.57 21.58 -3.39
N GLN A 78 -21.77 21.22 -4.39
CA GLN A 78 -21.64 21.95 -5.66
C GLN A 78 -22.44 21.35 -6.80
N VAL A 79 -23.11 20.21 -6.55
CA VAL A 79 -23.89 19.47 -7.55
C VAL A 79 -25.37 19.80 -7.33
N PHE A 80 -25.98 20.29 -8.39
CA PHE A 80 -27.39 20.59 -8.45
C PHE A 80 -28.07 19.55 -9.36
N GLY A 81 -28.98 18.77 -8.80
CA GLY A 81 -29.74 17.78 -9.55
C GLY A 81 -31.03 18.34 -10.14
N CYS A 82 -31.25 18.15 -11.44
CA CYS A 82 -32.46 18.45 -12.17
C CYS A 82 -33.14 17.14 -12.61
N GLN A 83 -34.32 16.84 -12.07
CA GLN A 83 -35.02 15.59 -12.37
C GLN A 83 -35.77 15.66 -13.71
N LEU A 84 -35.49 14.71 -14.59
CA LEU A 84 -36.13 14.49 -15.88
C LEU A 84 -37.25 13.45 -15.77
N PRO A 85 -38.17 13.36 -16.76
CA PRO A 85 -39.21 12.34 -16.77
C PRO A 85 -38.62 10.94 -16.75
N LYS A 86 -39.26 10.00 -16.04
CA LYS A 86 -38.79 8.60 -16.00
C LYS A 86 -38.84 7.94 -17.38
N LEU A 87 -37.83 7.13 -17.66
CA LEU A 87 -37.71 6.36 -18.91
C LEU A 87 -38.81 5.31 -19.01
N ASP A 88 -39.29 5.10 -20.23
CA ASP A 88 -40.27 4.06 -20.53
C ASP A 88 -39.65 2.67 -20.58
N ALA A 89 -40.39 1.66 -20.12
CA ALA A 89 -39.99 0.26 -20.24
C ALA A 89 -39.89 -0.21 -21.72
N ASN A 90 -40.62 0.44 -22.63
CA ASN A 90 -40.57 0.10 -24.05
C ASN A 90 -39.34 0.72 -24.73
N ARG A 91 -38.32 -0.11 -25.01
CA ARG A 91 -37.09 0.30 -25.70
C ARG A 91 -37.31 0.84 -27.11
N GLN A 92 -38.41 0.51 -27.79
CA GLN A 92 -38.67 0.96 -29.16
C GLN A 92 -38.95 2.46 -29.24
N THR A 93 -39.60 3.05 -28.24
CA THR A 93 -40.02 4.46 -28.26
C THR A 93 -39.45 5.27 -27.09
N MET A 94 -38.63 4.66 -26.24
CA MET A 94 -38.11 5.24 -24.99
C MET A 94 -37.56 6.66 -25.16
N ARG A 95 -36.73 6.90 -26.18
CA ARG A 95 -36.08 8.18 -26.41
C ARG A 95 -37.07 9.25 -26.90
N ALA A 96 -37.92 8.90 -27.86
CA ALA A 96 -38.96 9.81 -28.36
C ALA A 96 -40.02 10.14 -27.29
N SER A 97 -40.44 9.15 -26.49
CA SER A 97 -41.42 9.35 -25.44
C SER A 97 -40.90 10.21 -24.29
N LEU A 98 -39.59 10.11 -23.96
CA LEU A 98 -38.94 11.00 -23.02
C LEU A 98 -39.06 12.47 -23.45
N PHE A 99 -38.74 12.76 -24.71
CA PHE A 99 -38.87 14.10 -25.27
C PHE A 99 -40.32 14.61 -25.22
N GLU A 100 -41.27 13.79 -25.67
CA GLU A 100 -42.68 14.17 -25.65
C GLU A 100 -43.20 14.47 -24.24
N ARG A 101 -42.81 13.67 -23.24
CA ARG A 101 -43.19 13.88 -21.85
C ARG A 101 -42.62 15.19 -21.31
N PHE A 102 -41.35 15.45 -21.59
CA PHE A 102 -40.71 16.69 -21.19
C PHE A 102 -41.45 17.92 -21.76
N MET A 103 -41.81 17.88 -23.04
CA MET A 103 -42.49 19.00 -23.70
C MET A 103 -43.96 19.17 -23.30
N LYS A 104 -44.64 18.09 -22.88
CA LYS A 104 -46.06 18.11 -22.49
C LYS A 104 -46.28 18.46 -21.01
N ASP A 105 -45.33 18.13 -20.14
CA ASP A 105 -45.46 18.37 -18.70
C ASP A 105 -45.03 19.79 -18.32
N GLU A 106 -46.00 20.70 -18.27
CA GLU A 106 -45.75 22.10 -17.90
C GLU A 106 -45.19 22.25 -16.48
N SER A 107 -45.59 21.38 -15.55
CA SER A 107 -45.13 21.45 -14.16
C SER A 107 -43.64 21.14 -14.07
N LEU A 108 -43.19 20.13 -14.81
CA LEU A 108 -41.78 19.76 -14.89
C LEU A 108 -40.96 20.87 -15.57
N ILE A 109 -41.44 21.46 -16.66
CA ILE A 109 -40.75 22.59 -17.31
C ILE A 109 -40.61 23.77 -16.34
N MET A 110 -41.66 24.10 -15.58
CA MET A 110 -41.61 25.18 -14.58
C MET A 110 -40.58 24.90 -13.47
N ASP A 111 -40.49 23.66 -13.00
CA ASP A 111 -39.51 23.28 -11.98
C ASP A 111 -38.08 23.35 -12.52
N VAL A 112 -37.86 22.88 -13.75
CA VAL A 112 -36.57 23.03 -14.45
C VAL A 112 -36.21 24.51 -14.63
N ASN A 113 -37.17 25.37 -14.99
CA ASN A 113 -36.94 26.81 -15.15
C ASN A 113 -36.53 27.48 -13.82
N LYS A 114 -37.26 27.21 -12.73
CA LYS A 114 -36.93 27.70 -11.39
C LYS A 114 -35.52 27.27 -10.98
N PHE A 115 -35.20 26.00 -11.25
CA PHE A 115 -33.91 25.43 -10.93
C PHE A 115 -32.78 26.06 -11.75
N MET A 116 -32.90 26.17 -13.07
CA MET A 116 -31.88 26.80 -13.92
C MET A 116 -31.65 28.28 -13.55
N LYS A 117 -32.71 28.99 -13.15
CA LYS A 117 -32.63 30.35 -12.61
C LYS A 117 -31.89 30.42 -11.27
N GLN A 118 -32.09 29.45 -10.38
CA GLN A 118 -31.34 29.38 -9.11
C GLN A 118 -29.85 29.12 -9.38
N VAL A 119 -29.53 28.22 -10.30
CA VAL A 119 -28.15 27.94 -10.72
C VAL A 119 -27.50 29.19 -11.30
N SER A 120 -28.16 29.92 -12.19
CA SER A 120 -27.58 31.15 -12.79
C SER A 120 -27.28 32.23 -11.75
N ILE A 121 -28.17 32.42 -10.76
CA ILE A 121 -27.92 33.32 -9.61
C ILE A 121 -26.71 32.85 -8.82
N ARG A 122 -26.60 31.54 -8.54
CA ARG A 122 -25.49 30.99 -7.78
C ARG A 122 -24.15 31.15 -8.50
N VAL A 123 -24.10 30.94 -9.83
CA VAL A 123 -22.91 31.23 -10.64
C VAL A 123 -22.52 32.70 -10.52
N ALA A 124 -23.50 33.61 -10.55
CA ALA A 124 -23.24 35.04 -10.39
C ALA A 124 -22.69 35.40 -9.00
N GLU A 125 -23.19 34.76 -7.92
CA GLU A 125 -22.67 34.93 -6.56
C GLU A 125 -21.22 34.46 -6.43
N MET A 126 -20.88 33.31 -7.03
CA MET A 126 -19.54 32.73 -7.01
C MET A 126 -18.55 33.46 -7.92
N GLY A 127 -19.03 34.37 -8.77
CA GLY A 127 -18.25 35.18 -9.71
C GLY A 127 -17.05 35.92 -9.10
N LYS A 128 -17.11 36.27 -7.81
CA LYS A 128 -16.03 36.96 -7.09
C LYS A 128 -14.76 36.12 -6.93
N LEU A 129 -14.85 34.80 -7.12
CA LEU A 129 -13.73 33.87 -7.02
C LEU A 129 -12.91 33.79 -8.33
N PHE A 130 -13.38 34.45 -9.39
CA PHE A 130 -12.77 34.43 -10.72
C PHE A 130 -12.16 35.80 -11.07
N ALA A 131 -11.09 35.81 -11.87
CA ALA A 131 -10.39 37.03 -12.26
C ALA A 131 -11.20 37.91 -13.22
N SER A 132 -12.03 37.28 -14.07
CA SER A 132 -12.93 37.94 -15.02
C SER A 132 -14.35 37.43 -14.83
N PHE A 133 -15.32 38.37 -14.88
CA PHE A 133 -16.75 38.09 -14.75
C PHE A 133 -17.54 38.47 -16.01
N GLN A 134 -16.86 38.69 -17.15
CA GLN A 134 -17.53 39.12 -18.39
C GLN A 134 -18.07 37.94 -19.21
N GLN A 135 -17.48 36.77 -19.05
CA GLN A 135 -17.79 35.58 -19.83
C GLN A 135 -18.06 34.39 -18.90
N VAL A 136 -19.01 33.53 -19.30
CA VAL A 136 -19.25 32.22 -18.70
C VAL A 136 -19.09 31.14 -19.75
N ASN A 137 -18.43 30.04 -19.39
CA ASN A 137 -18.37 28.84 -20.23
C ASN A 137 -19.25 27.73 -19.65
N ILE A 138 -20.13 27.17 -20.50
CA ILE A 138 -20.95 26.01 -20.20
C ILE A 138 -20.25 24.79 -20.80
N ALA A 139 -19.79 23.86 -19.97
CA ALA A 139 -19.22 22.60 -20.40
C ALA A 139 -20.30 21.50 -20.33
N VAL A 140 -20.87 21.15 -21.47
CA VAL A 140 -21.94 20.14 -21.55
C VAL A 140 -21.33 18.77 -21.77
N VAL A 141 -21.60 17.81 -20.89
CA VAL A 141 -21.04 16.45 -20.93
C VAL A 141 -22.17 15.44 -21.02
N THR A 142 -22.10 14.54 -22.01
CA THR A 142 -23.11 13.48 -22.20
C THR A 142 -22.49 12.23 -22.79
N ARG A 143 -23.08 11.08 -22.50
CA ARG A 143 -22.76 9.83 -23.19
C ARG A 143 -23.59 9.70 -24.47
N SER A 144 -23.00 9.15 -25.52
CA SER A 144 -23.65 9.01 -26.83
C SER A 144 -24.85 8.04 -26.81
N ASP A 145 -24.80 7.01 -25.97
CA ASP A 145 -25.81 5.96 -25.86
C ASP A 145 -26.84 6.23 -24.74
N ASP A 146 -26.87 7.42 -24.15
CA ASP A 146 -27.84 7.80 -23.13
C ASP A 146 -29.14 8.35 -23.76
N PRO A 147 -30.33 7.80 -23.45
CA PRO A 147 -31.58 8.32 -23.99
C PRO A 147 -31.87 9.79 -23.67
N ALA A 148 -31.38 10.32 -22.54
CA ALA A 148 -31.61 11.69 -22.11
C ALA A 148 -30.94 12.74 -22.98
N ASN A 149 -29.93 12.34 -23.77
CA ASN A 149 -29.23 13.23 -24.69
C ASN A 149 -30.13 13.84 -25.78
N ILE A 150 -31.36 13.32 -25.97
CA ILE A 150 -32.37 13.95 -26.84
C ILE A 150 -32.77 15.35 -26.37
N LEU A 151 -32.64 15.65 -25.08
CA LEU A 151 -32.96 16.95 -24.46
C LEU A 151 -31.77 17.92 -24.47
N LEU A 152 -30.66 17.57 -25.15
CA LEU A 152 -29.44 18.35 -25.18
C LEU A 152 -29.68 19.80 -25.66
N PRO A 153 -30.34 20.07 -26.80
CA PRO A 153 -30.64 21.44 -27.23
C PRO A 153 -31.50 22.20 -26.22
N GLU A 154 -32.55 21.56 -25.69
CA GLU A 154 -33.54 22.17 -24.82
C GLU A 154 -32.90 22.67 -23.51
N LEU A 155 -32.13 21.80 -22.85
CA LEU A 155 -31.47 22.11 -21.58
C LEU A 155 -30.34 23.12 -21.77
N THR A 156 -29.54 22.97 -22.82
CA THR A 156 -28.43 23.89 -23.13
C THR A 156 -28.97 25.29 -23.42
N MET A 157 -30.03 25.40 -24.24
CA MET A 157 -30.62 26.69 -24.60
C MET A 157 -31.29 27.36 -23.41
N LEU A 158 -32.05 26.61 -22.59
CA LEU A 158 -32.68 27.17 -21.40
C LEU A 158 -31.64 27.77 -20.44
N LEU A 159 -30.56 27.03 -20.18
CA LEU A 159 -29.48 27.49 -19.31
C LEU A 159 -28.72 28.68 -19.91
N LYS A 160 -28.43 28.64 -21.21
CA LYS A 160 -27.79 29.73 -21.94
C LYS A 160 -28.62 31.01 -21.90
N SER A 161 -29.94 30.93 -22.08
CA SER A 161 -30.86 32.08 -22.01
C SER A 161 -30.82 32.76 -20.65
N TYR A 162 -30.88 32.00 -19.54
CA TYR A 162 -30.78 32.59 -18.20
C TYR A 162 -29.40 33.20 -17.89
N LEU A 163 -28.32 32.59 -18.38
CA LEU A 163 -26.97 33.14 -18.20
C LEU A 163 -26.76 34.40 -19.04
N GLN A 164 -27.36 34.50 -20.24
CA GLN A 164 -27.27 35.69 -21.09
C GLN A 164 -27.95 36.93 -20.48
N GLU A 165 -28.87 36.77 -19.54
CA GLU A 165 -29.43 37.89 -18.77
C GLU A 165 -28.39 38.51 -17.82
N MET A 166 -27.42 37.71 -17.36
CA MET A 166 -26.45 38.09 -16.32
C MET A 166 -25.05 38.37 -16.87
N PHE A 167 -24.67 37.75 -18.00
CA PHE A 167 -23.33 37.77 -18.57
C PHE A 167 -23.31 38.31 -20.00
N LYS A 168 -22.21 38.98 -20.39
CA LYS A 168 -22.06 39.54 -21.74
C LYS A 168 -21.83 38.45 -22.79
N ASN A 169 -20.97 37.49 -22.47
CA ASN A 169 -20.60 36.40 -23.36
C ASN A 169 -20.90 35.06 -22.69
N VAL A 170 -21.70 34.22 -23.34
CA VAL A 170 -21.99 32.85 -22.88
C VAL A 170 -21.57 31.90 -24.00
N SER A 171 -20.50 31.14 -23.76
CA SER A 171 -20.05 30.08 -24.65
C SER A 171 -20.51 28.72 -24.14
N ALA A 172 -20.76 27.78 -25.04
CA ALA A 172 -21.06 26.40 -24.70
C ALA A 172 -20.16 25.47 -25.51
N ASP A 173 -19.53 24.52 -24.84
CA ASP A 173 -18.73 23.45 -25.43
C ASP A 173 -19.39 22.11 -25.13
N LEU A 174 -19.37 21.18 -26.09
CA LEU A 174 -19.95 19.85 -25.95
C LEU A 174 -18.84 18.80 -25.85
N TYR A 175 -18.94 17.91 -24.87
CA TYR A 175 -18.08 16.75 -24.67
C TYR A 175 -18.94 15.48 -24.75
N VAL A 176 -18.74 14.71 -25.82
CA VAL A 176 -19.47 13.46 -26.06
C VAL A 176 -18.57 12.27 -25.77
N LEU A 177 -18.99 11.45 -24.81
CA LEU A 177 -18.30 10.20 -24.45
C LEU A 177 -18.82 9.04 -25.32
N LEU A 178 -17.89 8.36 -26.01
CA LEU A 178 -18.15 7.21 -26.89
C LEU A 178 -17.60 5.94 -26.25
N GLN A 179 -18.47 4.95 -26.03
CA GLN A 179 -18.09 3.65 -25.49
C GLN A 179 -18.08 2.62 -26.62
N GLU A 180 -16.89 2.15 -27.03
CA GLU A 180 -16.74 1.08 -28.03
C GLU A 180 -16.60 -0.30 -27.39
N LYS A 181 -16.16 -0.38 -26.13
CA LYS A 181 -16.00 -1.65 -25.42
C LYS A 181 -17.34 -2.38 -25.32
N SER A 182 -17.38 -3.61 -25.84
CA SER A 182 -18.62 -4.38 -25.96
C SER A 182 -19.18 -4.76 -24.60
N GLY A 183 -20.42 -4.33 -24.32
CA GLY A 183 -21.22 -4.74 -23.15
C GLY A 183 -22.56 -5.36 -23.55
N ASP A 184 -23.36 -5.74 -22.57
CA ASP A 184 -24.71 -6.26 -22.81
C ASP A 184 -25.60 -5.21 -23.48
N GLY A 185 -26.29 -5.60 -24.56
CA GLY A 185 -27.15 -4.68 -25.33
C GLY A 185 -26.43 -3.80 -26.35
N PHE A 186 -25.18 -4.14 -26.72
CA PHE A 186 -24.34 -3.41 -27.68
C PHE A 186 -25.08 -2.89 -28.93
N GLY A 187 -25.92 -3.71 -29.56
CA GLY A 187 -26.64 -3.29 -30.77
C GLY A 187 -27.57 -2.08 -30.56
N PHE A 188 -28.27 -2.01 -29.43
CA PHE A 188 -29.19 -0.92 -29.12
C PHE A 188 -28.45 0.33 -28.67
N SER A 189 -27.41 0.21 -27.83
CA SER A 189 -26.57 1.34 -27.42
C SER A 189 -25.84 1.96 -28.61
N SER A 190 -25.32 1.13 -29.52
CA SER A 190 -24.68 1.60 -30.76
C SER A 190 -25.67 2.31 -31.69
N ALA A 191 -26.92 1.82 -31.78
CA ALA A 191 -27.95 2.50 -32.56
C ALA A 191 -28.30 3.88 -31.98
N LEU A 192 -28.44 3.98 -30.65
CA LEU A 192 -28.65 5.27 -29.97
C LEU A 192 -27.47 6.24 -30.18
N GLY A 193 -26.25 5.74 -30.07
CA GLY A 193 -25.03 6.52 -30.28
C GLY A 193 -24.93 7.09 -31.70
N VAL A 194 -25.22 6.28 -32.72
CA VAL A 194 -25.25 6.75 -34.12
C VAL A 194 -26.32 7.82 -34.33
N GLN A 195 -27.54 7.61 -33.84
CA GLN A 195 -28.61 8.60 -33.96
C GLN A 195 -28.20 9.93 -33.30
N PHE A 196 -27.64 9.88 -32.10
CA PHE A 196 -27.22 11.09 -31.40
C PHE A 196 -26.08 11.82 -32.14
N LEU A 197 -25.15 11.10 -32.74
CA LEU A 197 -24.08 11.71 -33.54
C LEU A 197 -24.61 12.38 -34.82
N GLU A 198 -25.63 11.81 -35.47
CA GLU A 198 -26.32 12.45 -36.60
C GLU A 198 -27.02 13.75 -36.18
N GLU A 199 -27.60 13.79 -34.97
CA GLU A 199 -28.18 15.01 -34.40
C GLU A 199 -27.12 16.06 -34.06
N VAL A 200 -25.98 15.63 -33.48
CA VAL A 200 -24.86 16.52 -33.17
C VAL A 200 -24.25 17.11 -34.45
N ASP A 201 -24.18 16.36 -35.55
CA ASP A 201 -23.80 16.90 -36.87
C ASP A 201 -24.74 18.03 -37.29
N GLN A 202 -26.05 17.89 -37.09
CA GLN A 202 -27.02 18.93 -37.39
C GLN A 202 -26.84 20.16 -36.49
N PHE A 203 -26.63 19.96 -35.18
CA PHE A 203 -26.45 21.05 -34.21
C PHE A 203 -25.21 21.89 -34.48
N GLN A 204 -24.21 21.33 -35.17
CA GLN A 204 -22.95 22.01 -35.50
C GLN A 204 -22.90 22.62 -36.91
N ARG A 205 -24.01 22.59 -37.67
CA ARG A 205 -24.08 23.28 -38.96
C ARG A 205 -24.17 24.79 -38.78
N SER A 206 -23.65 25.53 -39.75
CA SER A 206 -23.65 27.00 -39.73
C SER A 206 -25.05 27.62 -39.88
N ASP A 207 -26.00 26.87 -40.44
CA ASP A 207 -27.37 27.30 -40.70
C ASP A 207 -28.38 26.85 -39.63
N TYR A 208 -27.95 26.08 -38.62
CA TYR A 208 -28.79 25.59 -37.54
C TYR A 208 -29.50 26.73 -36.82
N ARG A 209 -30.81 26.58 -36.62
CA ARG A 209 -31.64 27.48 -35.81
C ARG A 209 -32.25 26.65 -34.68
N TYR A 210 -32.75 27.33 -33.66
CA TYR A 210 -33.57 26.65 -32.67
C TYR A 210 -34.61 27.61 -32.11
N GLY A 211 -35.84 27.14 -31.96
CA GLY A 211 -36.91 27.95 -31.37
C GLY A 211 -37.94 27.08 -30.67
N ALA A 212 -38.00 27.18 -29.34
CA ALA A 212 -39.01 26.48 -28.56
C ALA A 212 -39.48 27.30 -27.36
N ASN A 213 -40.75 27.14 -26.98
CA ASN A 213 -41.37 27.80 -25.83
C ASN A 213 -40.96 27.12 -24.51
N LEU A 214 -39.67 27.23 -24.16
CA LEU A 214 -39.06 26.56 -23.02
C LEU A 214 -39.09 27.40 -21.74
N MET A 215 -39.13 28.73 -21.86
CA MET A 215 -39.13 29.62 -20.71
C MET A 215 -40.55 29.78 -20.18
N VAL A 216 -40.84 29.32 -18.97
CA VAL A 216 -42.17 29.41 -18.37
C VAL A 216 -42.09 30.22 -17.08
N THR A 217 -42.84 31.32 -17.02
CA THR A 217 -42.89 32.17 -15.83
C THR A 217 -43.77 31.56 -14.72
N GLU A 218 -43.68 32.09 -13.50
CA GLU A 218 -44.54 31.68 -12.38
C GLU A 218 -46.04 31.89 -12.67
N ASP A 219 -46.36 32.85 -13.54
CA ASP A 219 -47.71 33.14 -14.03
C ASP A 219 -48.16 32.24 -15.20
N GLY A 220 -47.35 31.25 -15.59
CA GLY A 220 -47.65 30.31 -16.69
C GLY A 220 -47.47 30.89 -18.09
N ILE A 221 -46.83 32.06 -18.23
CA ILE A 221 -46.56 32.67 -19.53
C ILE A 221 -45.35 31.96 -20.16
N LYS A 222 -45.55 31.46 -21.38
CA LYS A 222 -44.49 30.80 -22.16
C LYS A 222 -43.77 31.82 -23.05
N LEU A 223 -42.45 31.88 -22.91
CA LEU A 223 -41.55 32.69 -23.72
C LEU A 223 -40.64 31.77 -24.55
N PRO A 224 -40.31 32.17 -25.80
CA PRO A 224 -39.46 31.36 -26.65
C PRO A 224 -37.99 31.51 -26.27
N ALA A 225 -37.29 30.39 -26.13
CA ALA A 225 -35.84 30.32 -26.19
C ALA A 225 -35.44 30.22 -27.66
N LEU A 226 -34.73 31.23 -28.16
CA LEU A 226 -34.37 31.37 -29.58
C LEU A 226 -32.85 31.29 -29.76
N HIS A 227 -32.41 30.53 -30.75
CA HIS A 227 -31.03 30.50 -31.24
C HIS A 227 -31.01 30.96 -32.70
N ALA A 228 -30.20 31.98 -32.99
CA ALA A 228 -29.99 32.48 -34.34
C ALA A 228 -29.13 31.52 -35.17
N GLN A 229 -29.01 31.75 -36.49
CA GLN A 229 -28.21 30.90 -37.37
C GLN A 229 -26.75 30.88 -36.96
N ALA A 230 -26.37 29.78 -36.32
CA ALA A 230 -25.02 29.49 -35.91
C ALA A 230 -24.96 28.05 -35.36
N PRO A 231 -23.78 27.44 -35.31
CA PRO A 231 -23.57 26.22 -34.54
C PRO A 231 -24.02 26.41 -33.08
N LEU A 232 -24.67 25.41 -32.49
CA LEU A 232 -25.15 25.47 -31.11
C LEU A 232 -23.99 25.54 -30.11
N PHE A 233 -22.91 24.79 -30.40
CA PHE A 233 -21.72 24.68 -29.56
C PHE A 233 -20.51 25.32 -30.25
N SER A 234 -19.63 25.95 -29.47
CA SER A 234 -18.40 26.55 -30.01
C SER A 234 -17.41 25.48 -30.47
N LEU A 235 -17.27 24.40 -29.68
CA LEU A 235 -16.50 23.21 -30.03
C LEU A 235 -17.26 21.97 -29.56
N THR A 236 -17.15 20.89 -30.35
CA THR A 236 -17.65 19.57 -29.97
C THR A 236 -16.48 18.60 -29.93
N TYR A 237 -16.20 18.09 -28.74
CA TYR A 237 -15.19 17.08 -28.48
C TYR A 237 -15.82 15.69 -28.48
N LEU A 238 -15.33 14.81 -29.35
CA LEU A 238 -15.69 13.39 -29.37
C LEU A 238 -14.56 12.59 -28.69
N LEU A 239 -14.87 11.94 -27.57
CA LEU A 239 -13.89 11.24 -26.73
C LEU A 239 -14.30 9.78 -26.56
N SER A 240 -13.49 8.88 -27.09
CA SER A 240 -13.71 7.44 -27.09
C SER A 240 -12.90 6.73 -26.01
N ASP A 241 -13.29 5.52 -25.64
CA ASP A 241 -12.45 4.58 -24.87
C ASP A 241 -11.39 3.86 -25.73
N LYS A 242 -11.12 4.38 -26.93
CA LYS A 242 -10.25 3.81 -27.95
C LYS A 242 -9.39 4.91 -28.57
N THR A 243 -8.11 4.61 -28.77
CA THR A 243 -7.12 5.55 -29.35
C THR A 243 -7.17 5.53 -30.87
N GLU A 244 -6.48 6.50 -31.50
CA GLU A 244 -6.31 6.56 -32.96
C GLU A 244 -5.63 5.31 -33.56
N HIS A 245 -4.85 4.57 -32.75
CA HIS A 245 -4.21 3.31 -33.14
C HIS A 245 -5.15 2.10 -33.00
N GLY A 246 -6.38 2.32 -32.53
CA GLY A 246 -7.38 1.29 -32.33
C GLY A 246 -7.20 0.45 -31.05
N LEU A 247 -6.36 0.90 -30.13
CA LEU A 247 -6.15 0.27 -28.82
C LEU A 247 -7.16 0.80 -27.81
N PHE A 248 -7.67 -0.07 -26.93
CA PHE A 248 -8.53 0.35 -25.84
C PHE A 248 -7.71 0.97 -24.70
N LEU A 249 -8.25 2.01 -24.07
CA LEU A 249 -7.66 2.63 -22.89
C LEU A 249 -7.77 1.70 -21.67
N ASP A 250 -6.73 1.66 -20.83
CA ASP A 250 -6.69 0.80 -19.65
C ASP A 250 -7.74 1.22 -18.60
N GLY A 251 -7.87 2.53 -18.36
CA GLY A 251 -8.94 3.12 -17.54
C GLY A 251 -10.29 3.27 -18.25
N GLY A 252 -10.39 2.90 -19.53
CA GLY A 252 -11.61 3.07 -20.33
C GLY A 252 -12.06 4.53 -20.38
N LEU A 253 -13.36 4.77 -20.13
CA LEU A 253 -13.92 6.13 -20.19
C LEU A 253 -13.45 7.05 -19.05
N SER A 254 -12.96 6.54 -17.91
CA SER A 254 -12.56 7.42 -16.80
C SER A 254 -11.32 8.26 -17.12
N GLU A 255 -10.48 7.82 -18.06
CA GLU A 255 -9.36 8.64 -18.55
C GLU A 255 -9.83 9.90 -19.28
N ASN A 256 -11.02 9.86 -19.88
CA ASN A 256 -11.62 11.02 -20.55
C ASN A 256 -12.07 12.10 -19.57
N ASP A 257 -12.38 11.74 -18.32
CA ASP A 257 -12.85 12.70 -17.30
C ASP A 257 -11.75 13.70 -16.93
N GLU A 258 -10.51 13.22 -16.77
CA GLU A 258 -9.34 14.07 -16.52
C GLU A 258 -9.03 14.97 -17.74
N LEU A 259 -9.21 14.42 -18.94
CA LEU A 259 -9.04 15.15 -20.19
C LEU A 259 -10.08 16.26 -20.34
N ILE A 260 -11.35 16.03 -19.98
CA ILE A 260 -12.40 17.08 -19.97
C ILE A 260 -12.01 18.22 -19.03
N SER A 261 -11.53 17.92 -17.82
CA SER A 261 -11.03 18.94 -16.88
C SER A 261 -9.90 19.77 -17.51
N ASN A 262 -8.92 19.11 -18.14
CA ASN A 262 -7.79 19.78 -18.79
C ASN A 262 -8.21 20.64 -20.00
N LEU A 263 -9.17 20.19 -20.81
CA LEU A 263 -9.73 20.96 -21.93
C LEU A 263 -10.48 22.20 -21.45
N VAL A 264 -11.30 22.05 -20.41
CA VAL A 264 -12.04 23.17 -19.83
C VAL A 264 -11.08 24.20 -19.23
N LEU A 265 -10.01 23.75 -18.57
CA LEU A 265 -8.96 24.63 -18.09
C LEU A 265 -8.30 25.39 -19.25
N LEU A 266 -7.91 24.69 -20.32
CA LEU A 266 -7.27 25.30 -21.49
C LEU A 266 -8.16 26.39 -22.11
N ASN A 267 -9.46 26.13 -22.23
CA ASN A 267 -10.43 27.07 -22.78
C ASN A 267 -10.68 28.33 -21.92
N ASN A 268 -10.33 28.28 -20.63
CA ASN A 268 -10.67 29.32 -19.66
C ASN A 268 -9.44 29.89 -18.91
N LYS A 269 -8.22 29.61 -19.38
CA LYS A 269 -7.00 30.24 -18.88
C LYS A 269 -6.79 31.60 -19.56
N GLU A 270 -6.13 32.53 -18.87
CA GLU A 270 -5.63 33.75 -19.51
C GLU A 270 -4.68 33.39 -20.65
N ALA A 271 -4.79 34.10 -21.77
CA ALA A 271 -3.79 34.04 -22.83
C ALA A 271 -2.47 34.56 -22.25
N GLU A 272 -1.61 33.64 -21.81
CA GLU A 272 -0.27 33.99 -21.34
C GLU A 272 0.44 34.76 -22.45
N THR A 273 0.89 35.98 -22.14
CA THR A 273 1.86 36.67 -22.98
C THR A 273 3.06 35.74 -23.10
N ALA A 274 3.38 35.30 -24.32
CA ALA A 274 4.47 34.37 -24.61
C ALA A 274 5.69 34.74 -23.76
N VAL A 275 5.94 33.97 -22.70
CA VAL A 275 7.04 34.21 -21.74
C VAL A 275 8.38 33.89 -22.43
N ASP A 276 8.32 33.11 -23.52
CA ASP A 276 9.43 32.69 -24.36
C ASP A 276 9.03 32.80 -25.85
N GLU A 277 9.96 33.14 -26.74
CA GLU A 277 9.70 33.29 -28.20
C GLU A 277 9.16 31.98 -28.84
N ASN A 278 9.34 30.85 -28.15
CA ASN A 278 9.13 29.50 -28.67
C ASN A 278 7.85 28.81 -28.15
N SER A 279 7.16 29.41 -27.17
CA SER A 279 5.89 28.90 -26.62
C SER A 279 4.70 29.68 -27.18
N GLU A 280 3.86 29.00 -27.97
CA GLU A 280 2.65 29.62 -28.50
C GLU A 280 1.46 29.43 -27.53
N GLY A 281 0.88 30.53 -27.07
CA GLY A 281 -0.32 30.51 -26.24
C GLY A 281 -1.53 29.86 -26.93
N TYR A 282 -2.40 29.22 -26.15
CA TYR A 282 -3.67 28.70 -26.67
C TYR A 282 -4.65 29.83 -26.97
N ASN A 283 -5.29 29.76 -28.14
CA ASN A 283 -6.37 30.65 -28.51
C ASN A 283 -7.48 29.84 -29.18
N LYS A 284 -8.58 29.69 -28.45
CA LYS A 284 -9.76 28.92 -28.88
C LYS A 284 -10.31 29.39 -30.24
N LEU A 285 -10.36 30.69 -30.50
CA LEU A 285 -10.88 31.21 -31.77
C LEU A 285 -9.94 30.92 -32.94
N GLN A 286 -8.63 30.87 -32.69
CA GLN A 286 -7.65 30.47 -33.69
C GLN A 286 -7.81 28.98 -34.01
N PHE A 287 -7.91 28.12 -32.99
CA PHE A 287 -8.12 26.69 -33.16
C PHE A 287 -9.40 26.41 -33.98
N ILE A 288 -10.53 27.03 -33.61
CA ILE A 288 -11.80 26.90 -34.34
C ILE A 288 -11.63 27.28 -35.81
N ARG A 289 -10.95 28.40 -36.11
CA ARG A 289 -10.71 28.82 -37.50
C ARG A 289 -9.82 27.83 -38.27
N SER A 290 -8.84 27.23 -37.62
CA SER A 290 -7.94 26.26 -38.24
C SER A 290 -8.62 24.92 -38.56
N ILE A 291 -9.60 24.51 -37.76
CA ILE A 291 -10.34 23.25 -37.98
C ILE A 291 -11.58 23.41 -38.87
N THR A 292 -12.09 24.64 -39.04
CA THR A 292 -13.29 24.90 -39.83
C THR A 292 -12.93 24.98 -41.31
N VAL A 293 -13.57 24.14 -42.14
CA VAL A 293 -13.40 24.14 -43.59
C VAL A 293 -14.59 24.85 -44.24
N ASP A 294 -14.36 25.68 -45.25
CA ASP A 294 -15.40 26.43 -46.01
C ASP A 294 -16.45 25.55 -46.74
N SER A 295 -16.43 24.24 -46.51
CA SER A 295 -17.31 23.24 -47.12
C SER A 295 -18.73 23.19 -46.52
N GLY A 296 -18.98 23.89 -45.40
CA GLY A 296 -20.27 23.88 -44.70
C GLY A 296 -20.58 22.59 -43.93
N GLN A 297 -19.66 21.64 -43.87
CA GLN A 297 -19.77 20.43 -43.05
C GLN A 297 -19.40 20.73 -41.60
N ALA A 298 -20.06 20.04 -40.66
CA ALA A 298 -19.70 20.12 -39.24
C ALA A 298 -18.31 19.50 -39.02
N THR A 299 -17.51 20.14 -38.18
CA THR A 299 -16.16 19.68 -37.83
C THR A 299 -16.08 19.41 -36.34
N PHE A 300 -15.41 18.30 -36.00
CA PHE A 300 -15.24 17.85 -34.63
C PHE A 300 -13.78 17.95 -34.18
N ALA A 301 -13.61 17.92 -32.86
CA ALA A 301 -12.31 17.85 -32.21
C ALA A 301 -12.24 16.62 -31.29
N SER A 302 -11.03 16.22 -30.96
CA SER A 302 -10.73 15.21 -29.95
C SER A 302 -9.37 15.53 -29.33
N ALA A 303 -9.03 14.83 -28.25
CA ALA A 303 -7.75 15.01 -27.60
C ALA A 303 -7.22 13.69 -27.04
N GLY A 304 -5.93 13.67 -26.73
CA GLY A 304 -5.26 12.64 -25.94
C GLY A 304 -4.50 13.27 -24.80
N LEU A 305 -4.40 12.57 -23.67
CA LEU A 305 -3.70 13.05 -22.48
C LEU A 305 -2.70 12.00 -22.00
N SER A 306 -1.45 12.40 -21.85
CA SER A 306 -0.41 11.61 -21.22
C SER A 306 0.14 12.32 -20.00
N LYS A 307 0.45 11.56 -18.96
CA LYS A 307 1.03 12.09 -17.73
C LYS A 307 2.20 11.24 -17.28
N VAL A 308 3.23 11.93 -16.83
CA VAL A 308 4.39 11.34 -16.16
C VAL A 308 4.52 12.04 -14.81
N LYS A 309 4.22 11.29 -13.75
CA LYS A 309 4.41 11.72 -12.36
C LYS A 309 5.43 10.81 -11.70
N ARG A 310 6.16 11.37 -10.74
CA ARG A 310 7.04 10.58 -9.87
C ARG A 310 6.20 9.53 -9.13
N PRO A 311 6.56 8.23 -9.15
CA PRO A 311 5.80 7.17 -8.48
C PRO A 311 6.05 7.18 -6.96
N THR A 312 5.73 8.29 -6.30
CA THR A 312 6.01 8.58 -4.87
C THR A 312 5.47 7.53 -3.92
N HIS A 313 4.29 6.97 -4.21
CA HIS A 313 3.72 5.86 -3.45
C HIS A 313 4.61 4.60 -3.51
N ALA A 314 5.01 4.20 -4.71
CA ALA A 314 5.89 3.04 -4.90
C ALA A 314 7.28 3.28 -4.29
N ILE A 315 7.80 4.51 -4.38
CA ILE A 315 9.06 4.90 -3.74
C ILE A 315 8.99 4.71 -2.23
N ALA A 316 7.94 5.20 -1.56
CA ALA A 316 7.79 5.09 -0.11
C ALA A 316 7.80 3.62 0.35
N LEU A 317 7.07 2.75 -0.35
CA LEU A 317 7.00 1.32 -0.03
C LEU A 317 8.33 0.59 -0.29
N THR A 318 9.03 0.95 -1.38
CA THR A 318 10.35 0.38 -1.73
C THR A 318 11.39 0.76 -0.67
N VAL A 319 11.39 2.03 -0.24
CA VAL A 319 12.27 2.51 0.84
C VAL A 319 11.96 1.79 2.16
N LEU A 320 10.69 1.63 2.51
CA LEU A 320 10.29 0.91 3.73
C LEU A 320 10.78 -0.54 3.71
N ALA A 321 10.62 -1.23 2.58
CA ALA A 321 11.11 -2.60 2.40
C ALA A 321 12.65 -2.67 2.50
N ALA A 322 13.37 -1.77 1.83
CA ALA A 322 14.83 -1.72 1.86
C ALA A 322 15.39 -1.42 3.26
N VAL A 323 14.76 -0.51 4.03
CA VAL A 323 15.14 -0.24 5.42
C VAL A 323 14.91 -1.47 6.30
N PHE A 324 13.79 -2.17 6.12
CA PHE A 324 13.52 -3.39 6.87
C PHE A 324 14.50 -4.51 6.52
N ASP A 325 14.86 -4.67 5.25
CA ASP A 325 15.86 -5.64 4.82
C ASP A 325 17.22 -5.39 5.48
N ARG A 326 17.66 -4.14 5.55
CA ARG A 326 18.90 -3.76 6.27
C ARG A 326 18.80 -3.99 7.77
N TYR A 327 17.66 -3.65 8.38
CA TYR A 327 17.41 -3.93 9.78
C TYR A 327 17.48 -5.43 10.07
N TRP A 328 16.88 -6.26 9.20
CA TRP A 328 16.86 -7.70 9.32
C TRP A 328 18.25 -8.33 9.11
N GLU A 329 18.97 -7.93 8.07
CA GLU A 329 20.38 -8.33 7.84
C GLU A 329 21.23 -8.02 9.07
N ARG A 330 21.08 -6.83 9.66
CA ARG A 330 21.86 -6.46 10.84
C ARG A 330 21.54 -7.30 12.06
N LEU A 331 20.26 -7.67 12.25
CA LEU A 331 19.88 -8.62 13.30
C LEU A 331 20.50 -10.01 13.05
N GLN A 332 20.65 -10.41 11.80
CA GLN A 332 21.28 -11.69 11.43
C GLN A 332 22.81 -11.69 11.57
N GLU A 333 23.45 -10.57 11.26
CA GLU A 333 24.90 -10.33 11.34
C GLU A 333 25.43 -10.10 12.76
N GLY A 334 24.56 -10.03 13.79
CA GLY A 334 24.95 -9.86 15.18
C GLY A 334 26.09 -10.82 15.60
N ASP A 335 26.88 -10.42 16.60
CA ASP A 335 28.05 -11.20 17.01
C ASP A 335 27.63 -12.62 17.40
N SER A 336 28.20 -13.64 16.76
CA SER A 336 27.93 -15.03 17.15
C SER A 336 28.57 -15.29 18.52
N LEU A 337 27.77 -15.66 19.53
CA LEU A 337 28.27 -15.94 20.87
C LEU A 337 29.12 -17.23 20.87
N PRO A 338 30.42 -17.18 21.22
CA PRO A 338 31.24 -18.39 21.29
C PRO A 338 30.77 -19.34 22.38
N LYS A 339 30.85 -20.67 22.13
CA LYS A 339 30.44 -21.75 23.06
C LYS A 339 30.91 -21.51 24.51
N THR A 340 32.17 -21.20 24.70
CA THR A 340 32.78 -21.00 26.03
C THR A 340 32.18 -19.81 26.79
N LYS A 341 31.97 -18.67 26.12
CA LYS A 341 31.35 -17.49 26.73
C LYS A 341 29.87 -17.71 27.01
N ALA A 342 29.17 -18.44 26.13
CA ALA A 342 27.77 -18.81 26.35
C ALA A 342 27.61 -19.67 27.60
N ARG A 343 28.50 -20.65 27.81
CA ARG A 343 28.50 -21.51 29.02
C ARG A 343 28.70 -20.71 30.31
N GLU A 344 29.66 -19.80 30.30
CA GLU A 344 29.97 -18.96 31.46
C GLU A 344 28.81 -18.01 31.78
N LYS A 345 28.27 -17.30 30.78
CA LYS A 345 27.15 -16.37 30.98
C LYS A 345 25.86 -17.08 31.43
N LEU A 346 25.62 -18.30 30.94
CA LEU A 346 24.38 -19.04 31.24
C LEU A 346 24.51 -19.97 32.46
N GLY A 347 25.65 -19.99 33.14
CA GLY A 347 25.87 -20.82 34.32
C GLY A 347 25.76 -22.32 34.04
N LEU A 348 26.20 -22.76 32.85
CA LEU A 348 26.17 -24.16 32.41
C LEU A 348 27.50 -24.90 32.66
N THR A 349 28.40 -24.30 33.44
CA THR A 349 29.63 -24.98 33.83
C THR A 349 29.34 -26.06 34.88
N ALA A 350 30.16 -27.11 34.92
CA ALA A 350 30.02 -28.19 35.91
C ALA A 350 30.01 -27.64 37.35
N HIS A 351 30.81 -26.59 37.61
CA HIS A 351 30.87 -25.92 38.92
C HIS A 351 29.56 -25.18 39.26
N ASP A 352 28.91 -24.53 38.29
CA ASP A 352 27.66 -23.81 38.53
C ASP A 352 26.49 -24.76 38.82
N VAL A 353 26.39 -25.85 38.04
CA VAL A 353 25.38 -26.89 38.27
C VAL A 353 25.61 -27.56 39.62
N GLN A 354 26.85 -27.86 39.98
CA GLN A 354 27.18 -28.45 41.28
C GLN A 354 26.88 -27.49 42.43
N ARG A 355 27.10 -26.18 42.26
CA ARG A 355 26.73 -25.17 43.26
C ARG A 355 25.22 -25.14 43.49
N ILE A 356 24.41 -25.17 42.43
CA ILE A 356 22.93 -25.22 42.53
C ILE A 356 22.49 -26.47 43.30
N VAL A 357 23.06 -27.64 42.96
CA VAL A 357 22.72 -28.90 43.60
C VAL A 357 23.19 -28.94 45.06
N SER A 358 24.40 -28.47 45.37
CA SER A 358 24.91 -28.39 46.74
C SER A 358 24.06 -27.50 47.64
N ALA A 359 23.47 -26.44 47.10
CA ALA A 359 22.58 -25.54 47.83
C ALA A 359 21.20 -26.15 48.10
N ALA A 360 20.82 -27.21 47.38
CA ALA A 360 19.58 -27.94 47.60
C ALA A 360 19.71 -28.98 48.73
N PHE A 361 20.92 -29.47 49.02
CA PHE A 361 21.15 -30.47 50.05
C PHE A 361 20.88 -29.92 51.46
N PRO A 362 20.18 -30.69 52.32
CA PRO A 362 20.03 -30.33 53.72
C PRO A 362 21.32 -30.61 54.51
N ASP A 363 21.44 -30.01 55.70
CA ASP A 363 22.64 -30.11 56.55
C ASP A 363 23.07 -31.57 56.79
N GLN A 364 24.38 -31.83 56.72
CA GLN A 364 24.96 -33.18 56.91
C GLN A 364 24.64 -33.78 58.28
N ASP A 365 24.25 -32.96 59.26
CA ASP A 365 23.85 -33.39 60.59
C ASP A 365 22.67 -34.36 60.57
N ILE A 366 21.77 -34.28 59.57
CA ILE A 366 20.61 -35.19 59.43
C ILE A 366 21.05 -36.65 59.16
N LEU A 367 22.17 -36.86 58.46
CA LEU A 367 22.73 -38.21 58.29
C LEU A 367 23.32 -38.74 59.61
N THR A 368 23.79 -37.85 60.48
CA THR A 368 24.27 -38.25 61.81
C THR A 368 23.13 -38.62 62.75
N GLU A 369 21.94 -38.03 62.58
CA GLU A 369 20.71 -38.35 63.32
C GLU A 369 20.22 -39.78 63.06
N MET A 370 20.56 -40.37 61.91
CA MET A 370 20.26 -41.79 61.61
C MET A 370 20.87 -42.74 62.65
N ASN A 371 21.98 -42.36 63.29
CA ASN A 371 22.59 -43.16 64.37
C ASN A 371 21.72 -43.25 65.64
N GLY A 372 20.64 -42.46 65.73
CA GLY A 372 19.65 -42.49 66.81
C GLY A 372 18.48 -43.44 66.57
N LEU A 373 18.40 -44.10 65.41
CA LEU A 373 17.34 -45.06 65.09
C LEU A 373 17.39 -46.27 66.03
N MET A 374 16.21 -46.71 66.48
CA MET A 374 16.05 -47.89 67.34
C MET A 374 16.45 -49.15 66.57
N THR A 375 17.41 -49.90 67.10
CA THR A 375 17.81 -51.21 66.55
C THR A 375 16.93 -52.31 67.12
N SER A 376 16.53 -53.26 66.28
CA SER A 376 16.05 -54.56 66.74
C SER A 376 17.20 -55.25 67.50
N GLY A 377 16.91 -55.98 68.58
CA GLY A 377 17.90 -56.49 69.53
C GLY A 377 18.81 -57.63 69.03
N VAL A 378 19.26 -57.59 67.77
CA VAL A 378 20.09 -58.58 67.08
C VAL A 378 21.54 -58.52 67.57
N SER A 379 22.15 -59.69 67.79
CA SER A 379 23.55 -59.80 68.24
C SER A 379 24.55 -59.65 67.09
N TYR A 380 25.78 -59.24 67.36
CA TYR A 380 26.79 -59.10 66.30
C TYR A 380 27.13 -60.44 65.63
N SER A 381 27.02 -61.56 66.37
CA SER A 381 27.22 -62.92 65.83
C SER A 381 26.15 -63.37 64.83
N GLU A 382 24.95 -62.80 64.88
CA GLU A 382 23.91 -63.07 63.90
C GLU A 382 24.13 -62.23 62.63
N LEU A 383 24.68 -61.02 62.78
CA LEU A 383 24.99 -60.13 61.67
C LEU A 383 26.22 -60.56 60.86
N SER A 384 27.21 -61.19 61.49
CA SER A 384 28.47 -61.62 60.85
C SER A 384 28.27 -62.44 59.56
N GLY A 385 27.27 -63.34 59.55
CA GLY A 385 26.98 -64.22 58.42
C GLY A 385 26.19 -63.59 57.26
N MET A 386 25.65 -62.37 57.47
CA MET A 386 24.75 -61.69 56.53
C MET A 386 25.52 -60.76 55.58
N ASN A 387 24.92 -60.41 54.44
CA ASN A 387 25.38 -59.29 53.62
C ASN A 387 24.90 -57.95 54.21
N LEU A 388 25.49 -56.82 53.79
CA LEU A 388 25.13 -55.50 54.34
C LEU A 388 23.63 -55.16 54.15
N ARG A 389 22.99 -55.64 53.08
CA ARG A 389 21.56 -55.45 52.82
C ARG A 389 20.66 -56.23 53.79
N GLU A 390 20.99 -57.48 54.05
CA GLU A 390 20.30 -58.35 55.02
C GLU A 390 20.52 -57.84 56.45
N ALA A 391 21.72 -57.34 56.75
CA ALA A 391 22.04 -56.74 58.04
C ALA A 391 21.26 -55.44 58.28
N GLU A 392 21.08 -54.58 57.27
CA GLU A 392 20.26 -53.37 57.35
C GLU A 392 18.78 -53.71 57.63
N LEU A 393 18.23 -54.67 56.89
CA LEU A 393 16.85 -55.16 57.07
C LEU A 393 16.65 -55.79 58.46
N ALA A 394 17.59 -56.63 58.89
CA ALA A 394 17.52 -57.27 60.20
C ALA A 394 17.56 -56.25 61.34
N LEU A 395 18.36 -55.18 61.23
CA LEU A 395 18.55 -54.15 62.26
C LEU A 395 17.41 -53.12 62.35
N PHE A 396 16.82 -52.72 61.23
CA PHE A 396 15.92 -51.56 61.17
C PHE A 396 14.56 -51.82 60.52
N ASP A 397 14.32 -52.99 59.92
CA ASP A 397 13.05 -53.37 59.27
C ASP A 397 12.51 -52.31 58.30
N GLY A 398 13.42 -51.68 57.53
CA GLY A 398 13.09 -50.64 56.53
C GLY A 398 12.87 -49.23 57.07
N ASN A 399 12.92 -49.01 58.39
CA ASN A 399 12.78 -47.67 58.98
C ASN A 399 13.95 -46.74 58.62
N SER A 400 15.16 -47.28 58.46
CA SER A 400 16.35 -46.52 58.04
C SER A 400 16.20 -45.94 56.64
N GLN A 401 15.62 -46.71 55.71
CA GLN A 401 15.36 -46.26 54.35
C GLN A 401 14.22 -45.22 54.31
N SER A 402 13.14 -45.47 55.05
CA SER A 402 12.00 -44.54 55.13
C SER A 402 12.41 -43.17 55.71
N PHE A 403 13.29 -43.16 56.72
CA PHE A 403 13.83 -41.92 57.29
C PHE A 403 14.64 -41.12 56.26
N PHE A 404 15.55 -41.77 55.53
CA PHE A 404 16.36 -41.12 54.50
C PHE A 404 15.49 -40.57 53.36
N GLU A 405 14.47 -41.31 52.91
CA GLU A 405 13.55 -40.86 51.87
C GLU A 405 12.75 -39.62 52.31
N GLN A 406 12.19 -39.61 53.53
CA GLN A 406 11.34 -38.52 54.00
C GLN A 406 12.11 -37.27 54.40
N HIS A 407 13.23 -37.42 55.11
CA HIS A 407 13.94 -36.29 55.72
C HIS A 407 15.11 -35.77 54.88
N TYR A 408 15.65 -36.58 53.96
CA TYR A 408 16.80 -36.21 53.14
C TYR A 408 16.42 -36.06 51.66
N VAL A 409 15.86 -37.10 51.04
CA VAL A 409 15.52 -37.09 49.59
C VAL A 409 14.41 -36.11 49.26
N GLN A 410 13.27 -36.16 49.95
CA GLN A 410 12.13 -35.28 49.67
C GLN A 410 12.45 -33.81 49.95
N LEU A 411 13.24 -33.53 50.99
CA LEU A 411 13.66 -32.17 51.34
C LEU A 411 14.60 -31.59 50.28
N ALA A 412 15.59 -32.37 49.83
CA ALA A 412 16.52 -31.95 48.77
C ALA A 412 15.79 -31.67 47.45
N ARG A 413 14.83 -32.53 47.06
CA ARG A 413 14.01 -32.31 45.84
C ARG A 413 13.16 -31.04 45.94
N ARG A 414 12.47 -30.81 47.06
CA ARG A 414 11.67 -29.59 47.27
C ARG A 414 12.52 -28.31 47.23
N ASN A 415 13.71 -28.34 47.83
CA ASN A 415 14.63 -27.21 47.80
C ASN A 415 15.12 -26.93 46.37
N LEU A 416 15.43 -27.98 45.60
CA LEU A 416 15.85 -27.86 44.21
C LEU A 416 14.73 -27.24 43.34
N ASP A 417 13.50 -27.73 43.47
CA ASP A 417 12.36 -27.22 42.70
C ASP A 417 12.16 -25.71 42.96
N GLY A 418 12.22 -25.29 44.23
CA GLY A 418 12.10 -23.86 44.60
C GLY A 418 13.27 -22.98 44.13
N LEU A 419 14.46 -23.55 43.90
CA LEU A 419 15.59 -22.83 43.29
C LEU A 419 15.43 -22.71 41.78
N LEU A 420 15.00 -23.77 41.10
CA LEU A 420 14.79 -23.78 39.65
C LEU A 420 13.65 -22.84 39.21
N GLU A 421 12.62 -22.65 40.04
CA GLU A 421 11.58 -21.64 39.79
C GLU A 421 12.10 -20.19 39.82
N LYS A 422 13.12 -19.91 40.64
CA LYS A 422 13.67 -18.55 40.83
C LYS A 422 14.73 -18.17 39.80
N SER A 423 15.48 -19.14 39.29
CA SER A 423 16.57 -18.92 38.33
C SER A 423 16.39 -19.80 37.10
N SER A 424 15.38 -19.48 36.30
CA SER A 424 15.11 -20.21 35.06
C SER A 424 16.13 -19.86 33.98
N LEU A 425 16.52 -20.86 33.17
CA LEU A 425 17.39 -20.67 32.01
C LEU A 425 16.77 -19.67 31.01
N ALA A 426 15.44 -19.65 30.92
CA ALA A 426 14.71 -18.72 30.06
C ALA A 426 14.90 -17.24 30.47
N GLN A 427 14.90 -16.93 31.77
CA GLN A 427 15.16 -15.56 32.25
C GLN A 427 16.61 -15.15 31.99
N LEU A 428 17.56 -16.05 32.20
CA LEU A 428 18.98 -15.80 31.92
C LEU A 428 19.21 -15.51 30.43
N ILE A 429 18.64 -16.30 29.53
CA ILE A 429 18.77 -16.05 28.08
C ILE A 429 18.10 -14.72 27.70
N SER A 430 16.97 -14.36 28.31
CA SER A 430 16.31 -13.07 28.06
C SER A 430 17.21 -11.90 28.46
N GLN A 431 17.76 -11.92 29.67
CA GLN A 431 18.54 -10.80 30.22
C GLN A 431 19.96 -10.70 29.66
N GLU A 432 20.66 -11.83 29.50
CA GLU A 432 22.09 -11.83 29.15
C GLU A 432 22.37 -11.89 27.64
N ILE A 433 21.36 -12.22 26.84
CA ILE A 433 21.50 -12.44 25.39
C ILE A 433 20.51 -11.61 24.59
N ILE A 434 19.21 -11.70 24.89
CA ILE A 434 18.18 -11.00 24.10
C ILE A 434 18.20 -9.49 24.36
N GLU A 435 18.40 -9.07 25.62
CA GLU A 435 18.50 -7.66 26.01
C GLU A 435 19.89 -7.04 25.78
N ASP A 436 20.91 -7.86 25.55
CA ASP A 436 22.26 -7.38 25.23
C ASP A 436 22.30 -6.84 23.79
N GLU A 437 22.73 -5.57 23.65
CA GLU A 437 22.81 -4.84 22.37
C GLU A 437 23.67 -5.54 21.32
N ARG A 438 24.55 -6.47 21.72
CA ARG A 438 25.49 -7.16 20.82
C ARG A 438 24.95 -8.45 20.21
N TYR A 439 24.07 -9.17 20.90
CA TYR A 439 23.65 -10.52 20.53
C TYR A 439 22.19 -10.54 20.02
N GLY A 440 21.27 -9.90 20.74
CA GLY A 440 19.87 -9.76 20.31
C GLY A 440 19.11 -11.08 20.11
N LEU A 441 17.92 -10.97 19.49
CA LEU A 441 16.98 -12.07 19.33
C LEU A 441 17.50 -13.22 18.44
N TYR A 442 18.17 -12.89 17.34
CA TYR A 442 18.62 -13.89 16.37
C TYR A 442 19.79 -14.72 16.89
N ALA A 443 20.71 -14.14 17.68
CA ALA A 443 21.74 -14.92 18.36
C ALA A 443 21.14 -15.91 19.37
N ALA A 444 20.09 -15.53 20.10
CA ALA A 444 19.37 -16.44 20.99
C ALA A 444 18.66 -17.58 20.21
N TYR A 445 18.13 -17.28 19.02
CA TYR A 445 17.58 -18.29 18.11
C TYR A 445 18.65 -19.30 17.65
N GLN A 446 19.83 -18.83 17.23
CA GLN A 446 20.94 -19.69 16.82
C GLN A 446 21.46 -20.54 17.98
N LEU A 447 21.61 -19.96 19.17
CA LEU A 447 22.13 -20.64 20.36
C LEU A 447 21.23 -21.81 20.80
N THR A 448 19.92 -21.64 20.66
CA THR A 448 18.91 -22.61 21.08
C THR A 448 18.52 -23.62 19.99
N SER A 449 19.05 -23.45 18.76
CA SER A 449 18.78 -24.33 17.63
C SER A 449 19.53 -25.66 17.72
N GLU A 450 18.91 -26.73 17.20
CA GLU A 450 19.55 -28.05 17.07
C GLU A 450 20.41 -28.16 15.80
N THR A 451 20.18 -27.32 14.79
CA THR A 451 20.75 -27.46 13.44
C THR A 451 21.73 -26.36 13.06
N ALA A 452 21.97 -25.37 13.93
CA ALA A 452 22.86 -24.26 13.63
C ALA A 452 24.33 -24.70 13.58
N SER A 453 25.07 -24.18 12.60
CA SER A 453 26.52 -24.35 12.49
C SER A 453 27.21 -23.48 13.54
N GLY A 454 27.24 -23.91 14.81
CA GLY A 454 27.78 -23.09 15.89
C GLY A 454 27.61 -23.66 17.30
N ALA A 455 27.47 -22.73 18.26
CA ALA A 455 27.38 -22.98 19.69
C ALA A 455 26.04 -23.58 20.14
N ASN A 456 25.77 -24.85 19.83
CA ASN A 456 24.51 -25.49 20.23
C ASN A 456 24.47 -25.77 21.74
N LEU A 457 23.72 -24.95 22.47
CA LEU A 457 23.46 -25.13 23.90
C LEU A 457 22.86 -26.52 24.20
N LEU A 458 21.94 -26.97 23.34
CA LEU A 458 21.27 -28.25 23.47
C LEU A 458 22.24 -29.44 23.38
N ASP A 459 23.24 -29.38 22.51
CA ASP A 459 24.22 -30.45 22.38
C ASP A 459 25.10 -30.55 23.62
N GLU A 460 25.42 -29.42 24.24
CA GLU A 460 26.21 -29.36 25.48
C GLU A 460 25.42 -29.92 26.67
N VAL A 461 24.15 -29.53 26.81
CA VAL A 461 23.25 -30.07 27.82
C VAL A 461 23.06 -31.58 27.62
N ARG A 462 22.83 -32.04 26.39
CA ARG A 462 22.71 -33.48 26.05
C ARG A 462 23.98 -34.26 26.33
N THR A 463 25.15 -33.66 26.11
CA THR A 463 26.45 -34.28 26.44
C THR A 463 26.61 -34.40 27.96
N GLY A 464 26.23 -33.35 28.71
CA GLY A 464 26.17 -33.37 30.16
C GLY A 464 25.24 -34.47 30.68
N ILE A 465 24.03 -34.59 30.13
CA ILE A 465 23.05 -35.62 30.49
C ILE A 465 23.65 -37.03 30.32
N LYS A 466 24.29 -37.30 29.17
CA LYS A 466 24.91 -38.62 28.91
C LYS A 466 26.02 -38.94 29.90
N GLU A 467 26.88 -37.97 30.22
CA GLU A 467 27.97 -38.19 31.16
C GLU A 467 27.43 -38.38 32.59
N THR A 468 26.45 -37.58 33.02
CA THR A 468 25.79 -37.75 34.32
C THR A 468 25.07 -39.09 34.43
N GLN A 469 24.39 -39.56 33.38
CA GLN A 469 23.77 -40.89 33.35
C GLN A 469 24.80 -42.01 33.50
N ARG A 470 25.94 -41.89 32.81
CA ARG A 470 27.05 -42.85 32.92
C ARG A 470 27.60 -42.90 34.34
N GLN A 471 27.83 -41.74 34.97
CA GLN A 471 28.30 -41.69 36.36
C GLN A 471 27.27 -42.27 37.33
N LEU A 472 25.99 -41.96 37.14
CA LEU A 472 24.90 -42.49 37.96
C LEU A 472 24.82 -44.03 37.89
N GLU A 473 24.99 -44.62 36.71
CA GLU A 473 25.02 -46.09 36.55
C GLU A 473 26.23 -46.71 37.24
N LEU A 474 27.42 -46.09 37.14
CA LEU A 474 28.62 -46.54 37.83
C LEU A 474 28.46 -46.50 39.35
N THR A 475 27.96 -45.39 39.92
CA THR A 475 27.74 -45.28 41.37
C THR A 475 26.65 -46.24 41.87
N LYS A 476 25.63 -46.52 41.06
CA LYS A 476 24.60 -47.54 41.38
C LYS A 476 25.19 -48.95 41.42
N ALA A 477 26.03 -49.29 40.44
CA ALA A 477 26.74 -50.57 40.43
C ALA A 477 27.68 -50.72 41.64
N GLU A 478 28.41 -49.65 42.01
CA GLU A 478 29.22 -49.64 43.24
C GLU A 478 28.39 -49.87 44.51
N LEU A 479 27.19 -49.27 44.60
CA LEU A 479 26.31 -49.48 45.75
C LEU A 479 25.78 -50.93 45.81
N ASP A 480 25.47 -51.53 44.66
CA ASP A 480 25.04 -52.93 44.58
C ASP A 480 26.17 -53.87 45.03
N ASP A 481 27.40 -53.61 44.60
CA ASP A 481 28.60 -54.33 45.04
C ASP A 481 28.80 -54.20 46.56
N ILE A 482 28.75 -52.97 47.09
CA ILE A 482 28.85 -52.71 48.54
C ILE A 482 27.75 -53.45 49.31
N SER A 483 26.52 -53.47 48.78
CA SER A 483 25.38 -54.11 49.45
C SER A 483 25.50 -55.63 49.56
N LEU A 484 26.27 -56.25 48.65
CA LEU A 484 26.56 -57.69 48.61
C LEU A 484 27.76 -58.10 49.48
N GLU A 485 28.57 -57.15 49.94
CA GLU A 485 29.69 -57.44 50.84
C GLU A 485 29.21 -58.05 52.17
N ARG A 486 30.01 -58.98 52.71
CA ARG A 486 29.72 -59.59 54.02
C ARG A 486 30.10 -58.66 55.16
N VAL A 487 29.34 -58.74 56.26
CA VAL A 487 29.63 -57.99 57.50
C VAL A 487 31.01 -58.35 58.06
N ASP A 488 31.41 -59.62 57.96
CA ASP A 488 32.72 -60.12 58.42
C ASP A 488 33.93 -59.61 57.64
N GLN A 489 33.72 -59.10 56.43
CA GLN A 489 34.77 -58.58 55.56
C GLN A 489 34.98 -57.07 55.73
N GLN A 490 34.18 -56.42 56.59
CA GLN A 490 34.31 -54.99 56.87
C GLN A 490 35.47 -54.71 57.83
N GLU A 491 36.33 -53.74 57.48
CA GLU A 491 37.41 -53.27 58.35
C GLU A 491 36.87 -52.40 59.50
N LEU A 492 36.21 -53.02 60.48
CA LEU A 492 35.78 -52.34 61.69
C LEU A 492 36.99 -52.19 62.63
N ARG A 493 37.34 -50.95 62.98
CA ARG A 493 38.30 -50.65 64.06
C ARG A 493 37.68 -50.99 65.42
N VAL A 494 37.53 -52.28 65.72
CA VAL A 494 37.05 -52.76 67.01
C VAL A 494 38.23 -52.87 67.96
N GLY A 495 38.26 -52.07 69.01
CA GLY A 495 39.26 -52.21 70.07
C GLY A 495 39.07 -53.54 70.82
N GLY A 496 40.04 -54.44 70.73
CA GLY A 496 40.33 -55.54 71.67
C GLY A 496 39.23 -56.59 71.98
N PHE A 497 39.68 -57.73 72.52
CA PHE A 497 38.88 -58.91 72.89
C PHE A 497 37.83 -58.69 74.00
N PHE A 498 37.71 -57.48 74.59
CA PHE A 498 36.85 -57.16 75.75
C PHE A 498 35.68 -56.18 75.45
N THR A 499 35.42 -55.84 74.18
CA THR A 499 34.31 -54.96 73.80
C THR A 499 32.94 -55.64 73.95
N ARG A 500 31.96 -54.95 74.57
CA ARG A 500 30.58 -55.46 74.74
C ARG A 500 29.88 -55.56 73.38
N ASP A 501 29.06 -56.59 73.20
CA ASP A 501 28.33 -56.87 71.94
C ASP A 501 27.52 -55.67 71.43
N LYS A 502 26.87 -54.93 72.35
CA LYS A 502 26.15 -53.68 72.05
C LYS A 502 27.03 -52.55 71.48
N GLU A 503 28.30 -52.46 71.89
CA GLU A 503 29.22 -51.44 71.37
C GLU A 503 29.72 -51.80 69.96
N ARG A 504 29.86 -53.10 69.67
CA ARG A 504 30.21 -53.60 68.34
C ARG A 504 29.09 -53.34 67.33
N VAL A 505 27.84 -53.64 67.70
CA VAL A 505 26.67 -53.32 66.88
C VAL A 505 26.57 -51.81 66.64
N ARG A 506 26.81 -50.96 67.65
CA ARG A 506 26.79 -49.50 67.47
C ARG A 506 27.90 -48.97 66.55
N THR A 507 29.08 -49.58 66.60
CA THR A 507 30.21 -49.22 65.72
C THR A 507 29.95 -49.67 64.28
N PHE A 508 29.35 -50.86 64.12
CA PHE A 508 28.90 -51.36 62.83
C PHE A 508 27.79 -50.50 62.23
N VAL A 509 26.78 -50.09 63.01
CA VAL A 509 25.70 -49.19 62.54
C VAL A 509 26.26 -47.87 62.00
N ARG A 510 27.23 -47.26 62.70
CA ARG A 510 27.91 -46.05 62.21
C ARG A 510 28.66 -46.29 60.90
N HIS A 511 29.34 -47.42 60.77
CA HIS A 511 30.06 -47.81 59.55
C HIS A 511 29.10 -48.11 58.40
N LEU A 512 28.01 -48.82 58.66
CA LEU A 512 26.95 -49.12 57.71
C LEU A 512 26.33 -47.84 57.16
N PHE A 513 25.94 -46.90 58.04
CA PHE A 513 25.41 -45.61 57.60
C PHE A 513 26.45 -44.79 56.83
N ALA A 514 27.69 -44.71 57.32
CA ALA A 514 28.76 -43.99 56.62
C ALA A 514 29.12 -44.60 55.26
N LYS A 515 28.97 -45.92 55.06
CA LYS A 515 29.34 -46.59 53.82
C LYS A 515 28.18 -46.63 52.82
N VAL A 516 26.99 -47.03 53.27
CA VAL A 516 25.80 -47.21 52.42
C VAL A 516 25.08 -45.89 52.18
N TYR A 517 24.85 -45.07 53.22
CA TYR A 517 24.03 -43.87 53.08
C TYR A 517 24.78 -42.66 52.52
N ASN A 518 26.09 -42.57 52.71
CA ASN A 518 26.90 -41.59 51.96
C ASN A 518 26.91 -41.91 50.47
N LYS A 519 26.97 -43.19 50.09
CA LYS A 519 26.84 -43.62 48.69
C LYS A 519 25.42 -43.38 48.15
N LYS A 520 24.36 -43.62 48.94
CA LYS A 520 22.98 -43.22 48.57
C LYS A 520 22.83 -41.70 48.43
N ALA A 521 23.55 -40.89 49.21
CA ALA A 521 23.57 -39.44 49.06
C ALA A 521 24.33 -38.98 47.79
N GLU A 522 25.44 -39.64 47.44
CA GLU A 522 26.16 -39.41 46.18
C GLU A 522 25.28 -39.75 44.97
N ILE A 523 24.52 -40.85 45.03
CA ILE A 523 23.52 -41.20 44.00
C ILE A 523 22.46 -40.09 43.90
N LEU A 524 21.97 -39.59 45.04
CA LEU A 524 21.01 -38.48 45.05
C LEU A 524 21.59 -37.21 44.42
N GLU A 525 22.87 -36.91 44.64
CA GLU A 525 23.55 -35.76 44.00
C GLU A 525 23.51 -35.88 42.49
N TRP A 526 23.89 -37.04 41.95
CA TRP A 526 23.84 -37.31 40.51
C TRP A 526 22.41 -37.30 39.95
N GLU A 527 21.42 -37.81 40.70
CA GLU A 527 20.00 -37.75 40.31
C GLU A 527 19.49 -36.30 40.24
N LEU A 528 19.89 -35.44 41.19
CA LEU A 528 19.52 -34.03 41.19
C LEU A 528 20.23 -33.25 40.07
N VAL A 529 21.52 -33.51 39.81
CA VAL A 529 22.24 -32.95 38.64
C VAL A 529 21.52 -33.32 37.34
N LEU A 530 21.13 -34.60 37.20
CA LEU A 530 20.40 -35.06 36.03
C LEU A 530 19.03 -34.36 35.89
N GLN A 531 18.31 -34.15 36.99
CA GLN A 531 17.03 -33.44 37.01
C GLN A 531 17.19 -31.98 36.53
N VAL A 532 18.25 -31.28 36.98
CA VAL A 532 18.54 -29.90 36.52
C VAL A 532 18.82 -29.87 35.02
N LEU A 533 19.69 -30.76 34.52
CA LEU A 533 20.06 -30.79 33.10
C LEU A 533 18.87 -31.14 32.19
N LEU A 534 18.00 -32.07 32.60
CA LEU A 534 16.76 -32.39 31.88
C LEU A 534 15.79 -31.19 31.89
N GLY A 535 15.68 -30.49 33.01
CA GLY A 535 14.90 -29.26 33.11
C GLY A 535 15.40 -28.17 32.17
N TYR A 536 16.71 -27.97 32.09
CA TYR A 536 17.33 -27.03 31.16
C TYR A 536 17.14 -27.42 29.69
N GLU A 537 17.23 -28.71 29.34
CA GLU A 537 16.94 -29.16 27.97
C GLU A 537 15.49 -28.82 27.57
N GLN A 538 14.53 -29.06 28.47
CA GLN A 538 13.12 -28.76 28.22
C GLN A 538 12.87 -27.25 28.09
N GLN A 539 13.45 -26.43 28.99
CA GLN A 539 13.33 -24.97 28.93
C GLN A 539 13.94 -24.41 27.64
N ALA A 540 15.10 -24.91 27.23
CA ALA A 540 15.75 -24.49 25.98
C ALA A 540 14.89 -24.83 24.75
N LYS A 541 14.27 -26.01 24.69
CA LYS A 541 13.35 -26.40 23.60
C LYS A 541 12.10 -25.51 23.55
N GLN A 542 11.49 -25.22 24.71
CA GLN A 542 10.32 -24.34 24.77
C GLN A 542 10.66 -22.92 24.34
N LEU A 543 11.81 -22.41 24.77
CA LEU A 543 12.30 -21.09 24.39
C LEU A 543 12.60 -21.02 22.89
N HIS A 544 13.27 -22.03 22.33
CA HIS A 544 13.56 -22.11 20.91
C HIS A 544 12.28 -22.02 20.07
N LYS A 545 11.23 -22.76 20.45
CA LYS A 545 9.94 -22.71 19.76
C LYS A 545 9.34 -21.30 19.77
N ARG A 546 9.35 -20.63 20.93
CA ARG A 546 8.82 -19.27 21.08
C ARG A 546 9.60 -18.25 20.25
N ILE A 547 10.94 -18.30 20.29
CA ILE A 547 11.79 -17.41 19.50
C ILE A 547 11.64 -17.72 18.01
N GLY A 548 11.51 -18.99 17.64
CA GLY A 548 11.28 -19.41 16.25
C GLY A 548 9.98 -18.87 15.67
N GLU A 549 8.89 -18.84 16.45
CA GLU A 549 7.63 -18.20 16.05
C GLU A 549 7.81 -16.70 15.78
N GLN A 550 8.63 -16.01 16.58
CA GLN A 550 8.94 -14.58 16.41
C GLN A 550 9.82 -14.32 15.18
N VAL A 551 10.83 -15.15 14.95
CA VAL A 551 11.69 -15.09 13.75
C VAL A 551 10.89 -15.34 12.49
N ALA A 552 10.02 -16.36 12.47
CA ALA A 552 9.14 -16.66 11.35
C ALA A 552 8.18 -15.50 11.03
N GLN A 553 7.68 -14.80 12.06
CA GLN A 553 6.87 -13.60 11.89
C GLN A 553 7.63 -12.45 11.21
N LEU A 554 8.92 -12.26 11.53
CA LEU A 554 9.77 -11.24 10.89
C LEU A 554 10.09 -11.59 9.44
N GLU A 555 10.37 -12.86 9.14
CA GLU A 555 10.58 -13.33 7.76
C GLU A 555 9.32 -13.19 6.91
N GLU A 556 8.14 -13.45 7.49
CA GLU A 556 6.86 -13.24 6.81
C GLU A 556 6.59 -11.75 6.56
N LEU A 557 6.91 -10.88 7.52
CA LEU A 557 6.84 -9.43 7.31
C LEU A 557 7.75 -8.98 6.16
N GLN A 558 8.98 -9.52 6.08
CA GLN A 558 9.92 -9.24 4.99
C GLN A 558 9.31 -9.55 3.62
N LYS A 559 8.73 -10.75 3.49
CA LYS A 559 8.10 -11.21 2.25
C LYS A 559 6.91 -10.34 1.87
N GLN A 560 6.08 -9.98 2.84
CA GLN A 560 4.90 -9.12 2.62
C GLN A 560 5.31 -7.71 2.16
N LEU A 561 6.30 -7.10 2.81
CA LEU A 561 6.82 -5.78 2.42
C LEU A 561 7.34 -5.78 0.98
N ARG A 562 8.18 -6.76 0.62
CA ARG A 562 8.70 -6.91 -0.75
C ARG A 562 7.59 -7.16 -1.77
N ALA A 563 6.61 -8.01 -1.44
CA ALA A 563 5.50 -8.30 -2.34
C ALA A 563 4.63 -7.06 -2.61
N ILE A 564 4.37 -6.25 -1.59
CA ILE A 564 3.57 -5.01 -1.72
C ILE A 564 4.35 -3.94 -2.48
N ALA A 565 5.63 -3.75 -2.18
CA ALA A 565 6.50 -2.84 -2.92
C ALA A 565 6.55 -3.23 -4.41
N HIS A 566 6.82 -4.50 -4.72
CA HIS A 566 6.88 -4.99 -6.10
C HIS A 566 5.54 -4.85 -6.84
N LYS A 567 4.42 -5.09 -6.15
CA LYS A 567 3.09 -4.88 -6.72
C LYS A 567 2.87 -3.40 -7.06
N SER A 568 3.23 -2.49 -6.15
CA SER A 568 3.09 -1.05 -6.38
C SER A 568 4.01 -0.54 -7.48
N VAL A 569 5.24 -1.07 -7.61
CA VAL A 569 6.15 -0.73 -8.71
C VAL A 569 5.58 -1.20 -10.05
N LYS A 570 5.01 -2.40 -10.12
CA LYS A 570 4.34 -2.90 -11.33
C LYS A 570 3.11 -2.09 -11.71
N GLU A 571 2.27 -1.75 -10.74
CA GLU A 571 1.11 -0.86 -10.95
C GLU A 571 1.53 0.53 -11.42
N ALA A 572 2.70 1.01 -10.97
CA ALA A 572 3.24 2.30 -11.35
C ALA A 572 3.98 2.32 -12.70
N ALA A 573 4.22 1.17 -13.37
CA ALA A 573 5.20 1.14 -14.46
C ALA A 573 4.92 0.20 -15.62
N ASP A 574 5.02 0.80 -16.81
CA ASP A 574 5.75 0.21 -17.94
C ASP A 574 7.04 0.99 -18.32
N TYR A 575 7.23 2.26 -17.93
CA TYR A 575 8.48 3.02 -18.20
C TYR A 575 9.19 3.56 -16.95
N LEU A 576 8.44 4.07 -15.96
CA LEU A 576 8.97 4.72 -14.75
C LEU A 576 9.34 3.76 -13.61
N GLY A 577 9.16 2.45 -13.75
CA GLY A 577 9.50 1.46 -12.71
C GLY A 577 10.85 0.80 -12.92
N LYS A 578 11.50 1.04 -14.07
CA LYS A 578 12.80 0.43 -14.38
C LYS A 578 13.83 0.87 -13.34
N ASN A 579 14.53 -0.12 -12.76
CA ASN A 579 15.59 0.02 -11.76
C ASN A 579 15.16 0.76 -10.47
N MET A 580 13.86 0.82 -10.15
CA MET A 580 13.39 1.44 -8.91
C MET A 580 13.95 0.76 -7.66
N ASP A 581 13.82 -0.57 -7.60
CA ASP A 581 14.28 -1.34 -6.44
C ASP A 581 15.79 -1.14 -6.23
N GLU A 582 16.59 -1.34 -7.29
CA GLU A 582 18.05 -1.21 -7.26
C GLU A 582 18.51 0.19 -6.82
N TYR A 583 17.90 1.25 -7.36
CA TYR A 583 18.26 2.63 -7.03
C TYR A 583 17.90 2.99 -5.59
N TYR A 584 16.67 2.71 -5.17
CA TYR A 584 16.23 3.11 -3.83
C TYR A 584 16.88 2.25 -2.73
N GLU A 585 17.18 0.98 -3.01
CA GLU A 585 18.01 0.15 -2.11
C GLU A 585 19.43 0.71 -1.97
N SER A 586 20.06 1.17 -3.06
CA SER A 586 21.40 1.77 -3.00
C SER A 586 21.37 3.09 -2.22
N VAL A 587 20.38 3.96 -2.48
CA VAL A 587 20.18 5.23 -1.77
C VAL A 587 19.96 5.01 -0.28
N VAL A 588 19.11 4.04 0.11
CA VAL A 588 18.89 3.68 1.52
C VAL A 588 20.20 3.19 2.16
N THR A 589 20.93 2.32 1.47
CA THR A 589 22.20 1.78 1.97
C THR A 589 23.23 2.88 2.21
N GLU A 590 23.40 3.80 1.26
CA GLU A 590 24.33 4.94 1.39
C GLU A 590 23.89 5.90 2.50
N THR A 591 22.59 6.16 2.61
CA THR A 591 22.02 7.03 3.65
C THR A 591 22.26 6.43 5.04
N ILE A 592 21.98 5.14 5.23
CA ILE A 592 22.23 4.45 6.50
C ILE A 592 23.73 4.44 6.81
N ARG A 593 24.60 4.10 5.85
CA ARG A 593 26.06 4.12 6.05
C ARG A 593 26.56 5.51 6.45
N SER A 594 26.03 6.57 5.83
CA SER A 594 26.35 7.95 6.19
C SER A 594 25.91 8.28 7.62
N GLN A 595 24.70 7.89 8.01
CA GLN A 595 24.20 8.08 9.38
C GLN A 595 25.01 7.28 10.41
N GLU A 596 25.39 6.03 10.10
CA GLU A 596 26.23 5.21 10.96
C GLU A 596 27.62 5.82 11.16
N SER A 597 28.19 6.45 10.13
CA SER A 597 29.48 7.16 10.25
C SER A 597 29.42 8.37 11.19
N GLN A 598 28.24 9.00 11.33
CA GLN A 598 28.04 10.18 12.17
C GLN A 598 27.61 9.83 13.60
N ARG A 599 26.73 8.83 13.77
CA ARG A 599 26.04 8.53 15.03
C ARG A 599 26.53 7.23 15.69
N GLY A 600 27.35 6.44 15.01
CA GLY A 600 27.82 5.13 15.47
C GLY A 600 27.17 3.97 14.70
N GLN A 601 27.87 2.83 14.64
CA GLN A 601 27.38 1.63 13.98
C GLN A 601 26.09 1.12 14.63
N GLY A 602 25.06 0.82 13.83
CA GLY A 602 23.81 0.25 14.34
C GLY A 602 22.94 1.19 15.19
N PHE A 603 23.13 2.52 15.12
CA PHE A 603 22.36 3.49 15.92
C PHE A 603 20.83 3.34 15.83
N TYR A 604 20.32 2.81 14.71
CA TYR A 604 18.89 2.59 14.49
C TYR A 604 18.31 1.46 15.36
N LEU A 605 19.17 0.63 15.98
CA LEU A 605 18.79 -0.36 16.99
C LEU A 605 18.52 0.28 18.38
N ASP A 606 18.86 1.55 18.58
CA ASP A 606 18.53 2.25 19.82
C ASP A 606 17.01 2.42 19.97
N ASN A 607 16.52 2.36 21.20
CA ASN A 607 15.10 2.51 21.54
C ASN A 607 14.47 3.84 21.10
N ARG A 608 15.30 4.87 20.83
CA ARG A 608 14.90 6.18 20.32
C ARG A 608 14.48 6.14 18.84
N TYR A 609 14.96 5.16 18.08
CA TYR A 609 14.64 4.96 16.67
C TYR A 609 13.77 3.70 16.54
N ILE A 610 14.27 2.64 15.91
CA ILE A 610 13.51 1.39 15.70
C ILE A 610 13.51 0.57 16.99
N GLY A 611 14.68 0.35 17.59
CA GLY A 611 14.84 -0.44 18.81
C GLY A 611 15.29 -1.89 18.57
N SER A 612 15.76 -2.55 19.64
CA SER A 612 16.16 -3.96 19.62
C SER A 612 14.95 -4.88 19.82
N GLY A 613 15.01 -6.09 19.24
CA GLY A 613 13.88 -7.01 19.10
C GLY A 613 13.11 -7.31 20.40
N ALA A 614 13.74 -7.23 21.58
CA ALA A 614 13.14 -7.55 22.87
C ALA A 614 11.94 -6.64 23.23
N LEU A 615 12.06 -5.34 22.98
CA LEU A 615 11.03 -4.35 23.33
C LEU A 615 9.92 -4.24 22.28
N LEU A 616 10.23 -4.64 21.04
CA LEU A 616 9.32 -4.56 19.90
C LEU A 616 8.16 -5.57 19.98
N PHE A 617 8.36 -6.73 20.60
CA PHE A 617 7.28 -7.72 20.76
C PHE A 617 6.29 -7.40 21.88
N THR A 618 6.56 -6.40 22.74
CA THR A 618 5.61 -5.96 23.78
C THR A 618 4.32 -5.40 23.17
N HIS A 619 4.41 -4.84 21.96
CA HIS A 619 3.28 -4.30 21.18
C HIS A 619 3.03 -5.07 19.85
N GLY A 620 3.73 -6.19 19.63
CA GLY A 620 3.62 -7.01 18.43
C GLY A 620 4.20 -6.37 17.16
N ILE A 621 4.05 -7.07 16.03
CA ILE A 621 4.59 -6.69 14.70
C ILE A 621 4.09 -5.31 14.25
N SER A 622 2.86 -4.94 14.60
CA SER A 622 2.28 -3.64 14.26
C SER A 622 3.06 -2.46 14.86
N GLY A 623 3.51 -2.58 16.12
CA GLY A 623 4.33 -1.55 16.76
C GLY A 623 5.71 -1.40 16.13
N LEU A 624 6.29 -2.50 15.63
CA LEU A 624 7.53 -2.45 14.84
C LEU A 624 7.31 -1.69 13.52
N LEU A 625 6.24 -2.02 12.81
CA LEU A 625 5.91 -1.36 11.55
C LEU A 625 5.69 0.15 11.73
N GLU A 626 4.98 0.58 12.76
CA GLU A 626 4.77 2.00 13.08
C GLU A 626 6.10 2.73 13.33
N ARG A 627 7.01 2.12 14.10
CA ARG A 627 8.34 2.69 14.34
C ARG A 627 9.20 2.75 13.08
N LEU A 628 9.13 1.73 12.22
CA LEU A 628 9.80 1.73 10.92
C LEU A 628 9.27 2.85 10.02
N CYS A 629 7.95 3.02 9.94
CA CYS A 629 7.32 4.11 9.21
C CYS A 629 7.79 5.48 9.74
N ALA A 630 7.82 5.66 11.07
CA ALA A 630 8.29 6.90 11.70
C ALA A 630 9.78 7.18 11.42
N PHE A 631 10.62 6.14 11.46
CA PHE A 631 12.04 6.24 11.13
C PHE A 631 12.25 6.62 9.65
N CYS A 632 11.54 5.97 8.73
CA CYS A 632 11.63 6.28 7.30
C CYS A 632 11.24 7.74 7.03
N ARG A 633 10.16 8.23 7.65
CA ARG A 633 9.71 9.62 7.50
C ARG A 633 10.70 10.65 8.01
N THR A 634 11.26 10.42 9.20
CA THR A 634 12.06 11.46 9.88
C THR A 634 13.52 11.45 9.44
N GLU A 635 14.11 10.28 9.23
CA GLU A 635 15.56 10.13 9.04
C GLU A 635 16.00 9.78 7.62
N ILE A 636 15.14 9.14 6.81
CA ILE A 636 15.50 8.65 5.46
C ILE A 636 14.90 9.55 4.36
N LEU A 637 13.57 9.72 4.34
CA LEU A 637 12.85 10.41 3.26
C LEU A 637 13.05 11.94 3.26
N THR A 638 13.63 12.50 4.32
CA THR A 638 13.99 13.94 4.44
C THR A 638 15.34 14.28 3.80
N ARG A 639 16.04 13.30 3.24
CA ARG A 639 17.42 13.46 2.75
C ARG A 639 17.47 13.94 1.30
N SER A 640 18.62 14.51 0.94
CA SER A 640 18.89 15.12 -0.37
C SER A 640 18.48 14.26 -1.58
N PRO A 641 18.72 12.93 -1.63
CA PRO A 641 18.31 12.10 -2.77
C PRO A 641 16.80 12.09 -3.03
N PHE A 642 15.98 12.28 -1.99
CA PHE A 642 14.53 12.35 -2.11
C PHE A 642 14.03 13.75 -2.48
N ALA A 643 14.87 14.77 -2.33
CA ALA A 643 14.62 16.16 -2.70
C ALA A 643 15.14 16.53 -4.11
N LEU A 644 15.68 15.56 -4.86
CA LEU A 644 16.08 15.78 -6.25
C LEU A 644 14.88 16.17 -7.12
N SER A 645 15.13 16.95 -8.18
CA SER A 645 14.13 17.19 -9.21
C SER A 645 13.77 15.87 -9.91
N PHE A 646 12.56 15.81 -10.46
CA PHE A 646 12.03 14.62 -11.15
C PHE A 646 13.02 14.07 -12.19
N GLU A 647 13.63 14.93 -12.99
CA GLU A 647 14.58 14.54 -14.03
C GLU A 647 15.90 14.01 -13.47
N ALA A 648 16.44 14.66 -12.43
CA ALA A 648 17.70 14.27 -11.83
C ALA A 648 17.57 12.89 -11.16
N GLU A 649 16.43 12.63 -10.50
CA GLU A 649 16.11 11.32 -9.94
C GLU A 649 15.92 10.26 -11.04
N LEU A 650 15.16 10.59 -12.10
CA LEU A 650 14.94 9.68 -13.21
C LEU A 650 16.25 9.28 -13.91
N LEU A 651 17.16 10.24 -14.12
CA LEU A 651 18.48 10.02 -14.71
C LEU A 651 19.36 9.18 -13.78
N ALA A 652 19.36 9.48 -12.48
CA ALA A 652 20.10 8.70 -11.50
C ALA A 652 19.64 7.24 -11.51
N ARG A 653 18.32 7.02 -11.48
CA ARG A 653 17.70 5.69 -11.50
C ARG A 653 17.98 4.92 -12.79
N ALA A 654 17.86 5.57 -13.96
CA ALA A 654 18.17 4.95 -15.24
C ALA A 654 19.62 4.44 -15.32
N ASN A 655 20.55 5.16 -14.68
CA ASN A 655 21.98 4.90 -14.74
C ASN A 655 22.54 3.98 -13.63
N VAL A 656 21.72 3.55 -12.66
CA VAL A 656 22.17 2.65 -11.57
C VAL A 656 22.66 1.30 -12.10
N ALA A 657 21.95 0.71 -13.06
CA ALA A 657 22.35 -0.55 -13.68
C ALA A 657 23.56 -0.40 -14.64
N ALA A 658 23.84 0.82 -15.13
CA ALA A 658 24.98 1.06 -16.04
C ALA A 658 26.33 0.81 -15.35
N ALA A 659 26.40 0.97 -14.02
CA ALA A 659 27.60 0.69 -13.22
C ALA A 659 27.93 -0.82 -13.12
N TYR A 660 26.93 -1.70 -13.25
CA TYR A 660 27.08 -3.15 -13.09
C TYR A 660 27.20 -3.90 -14.43
N ASP A 661 26.50 -3.44 -15.47
CA ASP A 661 26.29 -4.21 -16.71
C ASP A 661 27.13 -3.75 -17.93
N ASN A 662 28.12 -2.86 -17.78
CA ASN A 662 28.87 -2.26 -18.91
C ASN A 662 27.94 -1.66 -19.99
N ARG A 663 26.75 -1.18 -19.60
CA ARG A 663 25.85 -0.44 -20.50
C ARG A 663 26.33 0.99 -20.64
N THR A 664 26.13 1.57 -21.83
CA THR A 664 26.39 2.99 -22.06
C THR A 664 25.53 3.81 -21.09
N VAL A 665 26.19 4.69 -20.32
CA VAL A 665 25.52 5.67 -19.46
C VAL A 665 24.56 6.48 -20.31
N LEU A 666 23.29 6.45 -19.95
CA LEU A 666 22.23 7.15 -20.66
C LEU A 666 22.43 8.64 -20.43
N THR A 667 22.61 9.41 -21.51
CA THR A 667 22.80 10.85 -21.40
C THR A 667 21.47 11.52 -21.07
N ARG A 668 21.54 12.77 -20.62
CA ARG A 668 20.34 13.57 -20.36
C ARG A 668 19.47 13.73 -21.61
N GLU A 669 20.11 13.89 -22.78
CA GLU A 669 19.43 14.06 -24.06
C GLU A 669 18.72 12.76 -24.49
N ASP A 670 19.38 11.60 -24.37
CA ASP A 670 18.75 10.30 -24.68
C ASP A 670 17.52 10.05 -23.79
N LEU A 671 17.61 10.37 -22.50
CA LEU A 671 16.50 10.22 -21.56
C LEU A 671 15.30 11.10 -21.95
N PHE A 672 15.58 12.34 -22.35
CA PHE A 672 14.56 13.28 -22.77
C PHE A 672 13.93 12.86 -24.09
N GLN A 673 14.71 12.33 -25.03
CA GLN A 673 14.18 11.78 -26.29
C GLN A 673 13.24 10.61 -26.02
N ASP A 674 13.66 9.63 -25.22
CA ASP A 674 12.82 8.48 -24.87
C ASP A 674 11.55 8.90 -24.12
N LEU A 675 11.65 9.84 -23.17
CA LEU A 675 10.50 10.35 -22.43
C LEU A 675 9.53 11.11 -23.34
N SER A 676 10.04 11.87 -24.31
CA SER A 676 9.23 12.57 -25.32
C SER A 676 8.46 11.59 -26.20
N LEU A 677 9.11 10.51 -26.65
CA LEU A 677 8.48 9.43 -27.43
C LEU A 677 7.38 8.73 -26.63
N VAL A 678 7.66 8.32 -25.39
CA VAL A 678 6.67 7.66 -24.52
C VAL A 678 5.48 8.58 -24.24
N LEU A 679 5.73 9.87 -24.00
CA LEU A 679 4.65 10.84 -23.80
C LEU A 679 3.83 11.07 -25.07
N GLU A 680 4.44 11.07 -26.26
CA GLU A 680 3.73 11.15 -27.54
C GLU A 680 2.85 9.92 -27.78
N GLU A 681 3.39 8.71 -27.67
CA GLU A 681 2.64 7.46 -27.90
C GLU A 681 1.44 7.34 -26.97
N ARG A 682 1.60 7.73 -25.70
CA ARG A 682 0.52 7.70 -24.72
C ARG A 682 -0.45 8.86 -24.83
N ALA A 683 -0.06 9.97 -25.45
CA ALA A 683 -0.95 11.10 -25.73
C ALA A 683 -1.69 10.92 -27.07
N ALA A 684 -1.72 9.69 -27.61
CA ALA A 684 -2.52 9.35 -28.78
C ALA A 684 -3.96 9.83 -28.59
N VAL A 685 -4.56 10.37 -29.64
CA VAL A 685 -5.89 10.99 -29.55
C VAL A 685 -6.95 9.92 -29.26
N HIS A 686 -7.88 10.22 -28.35
CA HIS A 686 -8.93 9.29 -27.90
C HIS A 686 -10.08 9.20 -28.92
N VAL A 687 -9.78 8.93 -30.17
CA VAL A 687 -10.77 8.60 -31.20
C VAL A 687 -10.10 7.89 -32.38
N GLU A 688 -10.75 6.84 -32.90
CA GLU A 688 -10.30 6.18 -34.13
C GLU A 688 -10.94 6.84 -35.36
N VAL A 689 -10.11 7.47 -36.20
CA VAL A 689 -10.55 8.21 -37.39
C VAL A 689 -9.84 7.66 -38.63
N PHE A 690 -10.58 7.52 -39.72
CA PHE A 690 -10.06 6.96 -40.96
C PHE A 690 -9.18 7.97 -41.71
N HIS A 691 -7.86 7.82 -41.60
CA HIS A 691 -6.86 8.78 -42.10
C HIS A 691 -7.01 9.20 -43.58
N PHE A 692 -7.52 8.32 -44.46
CA PHE A 692 -7.62 8.62 -45.89
C PHE A 692 -8.75 9.60 -46.28
N LEU A 693 -9.73 9.84 -45.41
CA LEU A 693 -10.85 10.74 -45.69
C LEU A 693 -10.65 12.15 -45.10
N GLN A 694 -9.68 12.30 -44.20
CA GLN A 694 -9.33 13.57 -43.57
C GLN A 694 -8.72 14.53 -44.58
N LYS A 695 -9.50 15.50 -45.06
CA LYS A 695 -9.01 16.56 -45.96
C LYS A 695 -8.19 17.62 -45.22
N HIS A 696 -8.50 17.88 -43.95
CA HIS A 696 -7.86 18.89 -43.11
C HIS A 696 -7.71 18.39 -41.67
N ARG A 697 -6.57 17.74 -41.36
CA ARG A 697 -6.19 17.40 -39.99
C ARG A 697 -5.36 18.55 -39.41
N TYR A 698 -5.83 19.16 -38.33
CA TYR A 698 -5.09 20.19 -37.60
C TYR A 698 -4.77 19.71 -36.20
N GLU A 699 -3.52 19.89 -35.77
CA GLU A 699 -3.02 19.43 -34.48
C GLU A 699 -2.36 20.56 -33.70
N GLU A 700 -2.65 20.61 -32.40
CA GLU A 700 -1.95 21.45 -31.43
C GLU A 700 -1.48 20.59 -30.25
N LYS A 701 -0.27 20.83 -29.75
CA LYS A 701 0.29 20.09 -28.61
C LYS A 701 0.58 21.02 -27.45
N TYR A 702 0.10 20.67 -26.26
CA TYR A 702 0.22 21.48 -25.06
C TYR A 702 0.87 20.71 -23.92
N TRP A 703 1.87 21.34 -23.30
CA TRP A 703 2.54 20.82 -22.12
C TRP A 703 2.06 21.55 -20.87
N PHE A 704 1.67 20.84 -19.83
CA PHE A 704 1.33 21.42 -18.52
C PHE A 704 2.45 21.08 -17.53
N ALA A 705 3.36 22.02 -17.36
CA ALA A 705 4.57 21.86 -16.58
C ALA A 705 5.20 23.21 -16.21
N ASP A 706 6.21 23.17 -15.34
CA ASP A 706 7.03 24.35 -15.08
C ASP A 706 7.85 24.70 -16.33
N LEU A 707 7.91 25.99 -16.71
CA LEU A 707 8.71 26.45 -17.86
C LEU A 707 10.21 26.41 -17.55
N GLN A 708 10.57 26.42 -16.27
CA GLN A 708 11.95 26.28 -15.82
C GLN A 708 12.44 24.83 -15.85
N ASN A 709 11.55 23.88 -16.16
CA ASN A 709 11.90 22.47 -16.29
C ASN A 709 12.78 22.24 -17.53
N ASP A 710 13.93 21.59 -17.34
CA ASP A 710 14.94 21.42 -18.39
C ASP A 710 14.45 20.47 -19.49
N PHE A 711 13.62 19.46 -19.16
CA PHE A 711 12.98 18.63 -20.17
C PHE A 711 12.00 19.43 -21.04
N VAL A 712 11.18 20.31 -20.45
CA VAL A 712 10.26 21.17 -21.20
C VAL A 712 11.02 22.10 -22.14
N GLN A 713 12.10 22.72 -21.67
CA GLN A 713 12.96 23.56 -22.51
C GLN A 713 13.62 22.77 -23.65
N TYR A 714 14.06 21.53 -23.39
CA TYR A 714 14.61 20.65 -24.41
C TYR A 714 13.58 20.36 -25.50
N VAL A 715 12.38 19.92 -25.12
CA VAL A 715 11.34 19.55 -26.08
C VAL A 715 10.88 20.75 -26.93
N LEU A 716 10.74 21.93 -26.31
CA LEU A 716 10.38 23.15 -27.05
C LEU A 716 11.44 23.51 -28.09
N ARG A 717 12.74 23.41 -27.74
CA ARG A 717 13.87 23.73 -28.65
C ARG A 717 14.07 22.71 -29.77
N GLU A 718 13.98 21.42 -29.47
CA GLU A 718 14.27 20.35 -30.44
C GLU A 718 13.24 20.33 -31.59
N THR A 719 11.99 20.66 -31.30
CA THR A 719 10.87 20.59 -32.27
C THR A 719 10.69 21.85 -33.11
N GLU A 720 11.37 22.97 -32.81
CA GLU A 720 11.23 24.23 -33.54
C GLU A 720 11.57 24.14 -35.04
N ALA A 721 12.59 23.36 -35.40
CA ALA A 721 13.08 23.30 -36.79
C ALA A 721 12.27 22.36 -37.70
N THR A 722 11.43 21.49 -37.12
CA THR A 722 10.81 20.35 -37.84
C THR A 722 9.29 20.24 -37.68
N ARG A 723 8.65 21.06 -36.82
CA ARG A 723 7.22 20.92 -36.51
C ARG A 723 6.29 21.39 -37.63
N THR A 724 5.26 20.59 -37.90
CA THR A 724 4.11 20.91 -38.75
C THR A 724 2.87 21.33 -37.96
N TYR A 725 2.94 21.26 -36.63
CA TYR A 725 1.86 21.50 -35.68
C TYR A 725 2.21 22.65 -34.73
N LYS A 726 1.18 23.25 -34.13
CA LYS A 726 1.35 24.27 -33.10
C LYS A 726 1.73 23.62 -31.78
N GLN A 727 2.67 24.22 -31.05
CA GLN A 727 3.08 23.71 -29.75
C GLN A 727 3.20 24.84 -28.72
N GLY A 728 2.70 24.60 -27.52
CA GLY A 728 2.77 25.54 -26.41
C GLY A 728 3.04 24.85 -25.08
N CYS A 729 3.51 25.63 -24.12
CA CYS A 729 3.62 25.21 -22.72
C CYS A 729 2.76 26.14 -21.85
N ILE A 730 2.02 25.52 -20.95
CA ILE A 730 1.13 26.14 -19.97
C ILE A 730 1.86 26.09 -18.65
N HIS A 731 2.36 27.26 -18.22
CA HIS A 731 3.21 27.34 -17.05
C HIS A 731 2.47 26.93 -15.78
N GLU A 732 3.05 25.98 -15.04
CA GLU A 732 2.61 25.50 -13.74
C GLU A 732 3.82 25.45 -12.78
N ALA A 733 3.98 26.49 -11.97
CA ALA A 733 5.11 26.60 -11.05
C ALA A 733 5.09 25.47 -10.01
N GLY A 734 6.24 24.82 -9.80
CA GLY A 734 6.42 23.86 -8.70
C GLY A 734 5.79 22.48 -8.91
N LYS A 735 5.25 22.19 -10.10
CA LYS A 735 4.68 20.87 -10.40
C LYS A 735 5.77 19.81 -10.57
N SER A 736 5.65 18.71 -9.83
CA SER A 736 6.61 17.58 -9.85
C SER A 736 6.43 16.59 -11.01
N GLY A 737 5.44 16.81 -11.86
CA GLY A 737 5.12 15.94 -13.00
C GLY A 737 4.82 16.73 -14.27
N ILE A 738 4.92 16.04 -15.40
CA ILE A 738 4.71 16.60 -16.74
C ILE A 738 3.45 15.97 -17.32
N GLU A 739 2.50 16.81 -17.76
CA GLU A 739 1.36 16.36 -18.55
C GLU A 739 1.50 16.89 -19.98
N LYS A 740 1.18 16.04 -20.95
CA LYS A 740 1.15 16.38 -22.37
C LYS A 740 -0.25 16.12 -22.89
N MET A 741 -0.81 17.11 -23.56
CA MET A 741 -2.10 16.99 -24.23
C MET A 741 -1.93 17.23 -25.73
N ASN A 742 -2.42 16.29 -26.52
CA ASN A 742 -2.51 16.42 -27.97
C ASN A 742 -3.96 16.78 -28.33
N LEU A 743 -4.17 17.88 -29.03
CA LEU A 743 -5.45 18.28 -29.60
C LEU A 743 -5.44 17.97 -31.08
N MET A 744 -6.53 17.39 -31.57
CA MET A 744 -6.73 17.11 -32.99
C MET A 744 -8.14 17.53 -33.39
N GLY A 745 -8.27 18.21 -34.52
CA GLY A 745 -9.58 18.54 -35.07
C GLY A 745 -9.60 18.64 -36.59
N GLY A 746 -10.80 18.88 -37.12
CA GLY A 746 -11.03 19.05 -38.56
C GLY A 746 -11.53 17.78 -39.26
N PHE A 747 -12.01 16.79 -38.50
CA PHE A 747 -12.66 15.59 -39.04
C PHE A 747 -14.19 15.70 -38.95
N GLY A 748 -14.89 15.07 -39.90
CA GLY A 748 -16.35 15.00 -39.95
C GLY A 748 -16.90 13.67 -39.42
N LEU A 749 -18.23 13.54 -39.40
CA LEU A 749 -18.90 12.33 -38.90
C LEU A 749 -18.55 11.07 -39.70
N GLU A 750 -18.42 11.20 -41.03
CA GLU A 750 -18.11 10.09 -41.93
C GLU A 750 -16.66 9.58 -41.80
N ASP A 751 -15.77 10.36 -41.15
CA ASP A 751 -14.39 9.94 -40.90
C ASP A 751 -14.30 9.02 -39.67
N LEU A 752 -15.29 9.07 -38.77
CA LEU A 752 -15.30 8.39 -37.48
C LEU A 752 -15.58 6.89 -37.62
N MET A 753 -14.67 6.04 -37.14
CA MET A 753 -14.82 4.59 -37.23
C MET A 753 -15.99 4.08 -36.39
N TYR A 754 -16.24 4.67 -35.21
CA TYR A 754 -17.41 4.37 -34.38
C TYR A 754 -18.72 4.46 -35.18
N TYR A 755 -18.92 5.57 -35.89
CA TYR A 755 -20.15 5.79 -36.66
C TYR A 755 -20.27 4.80 -37.82
N ARG A 756 -19.20 4.60 -38.61
CA ARG A 756 -19.20 3.68 -39.76
C ARG A 756 -19.47 2.23 -39.36
N ASN A 757 -18.84 1.77 -38.29
CA ASN A 757 -18.99 0.39 -37.80
C ASN A 757 -20.39 0.12 -37.26
N ASN A 758 -21.03 1.14 -36.68
CA ASN A 758 -22.31 1.01 -35.99
C ASN A 758 -23.53 1.40 -36.84
N LYS A 759 -23.35 2.09 -37.97
CA LYS A 759 -24.44 2.51 -38.87
C LYS A 759 -25.37 1.36 -39.29
N LYS A 760 -24.81 0.18 -39.54
CA LYS A 760 -25.59 -1.04 -39.86
C LYS A 760 -26.57 -1.44 -38.75
N TYR A 761 -26.21 -1.24 -37.48
CA TYR A 761 -27.09 -1.54 -36.36
C TYR A 761 -28.20 -0.52 -36.29
N HIS A 762 -27.88 0.78 -36.38
CA HIS A 762 -28.89 1.84 -36.44
C HIS A 762 -29.94 1.59 -37.53
N SER A 763 -29.52 1.32 -38.77
CA SER A 763 -30.46 1.03 -39.86
C SER A 763 -31.33 -0.20 -39.57
N SER A 764 -30.73 -1.28 -39.05
CA SER A 764 -31.48 -2.49 -38.69
C SER A 764 -32.51 -2.26 -37.57
N TYR A 765 -32.19 -1.46 -36.56
CA TYR A 765 -33.15 -1.13 -35.51
C TYR A 765 -34.29 -0.24 -36.04
N MET A 766 -33.99 0.72 -36.91
CA MET A 766 -35.01 1.53 -37.59
C MET A 766 -35.95 0.66 -38.44
N ASP A 767 -35.40 -0.29 -39.21
CA ASP A 767 -36.19 -1.25 -40.02
C ASP A 767 -37.10 -2.13 -39.15
N ASN A 768 -36.71 -2.38 -37.90
CA ASN A 768 -37.50 -3.13 -36.90
C ASN A 768 -38.48 -2.24 -36.09
N GLY A 769 -38.70 -1.00 -36.51
CA GLY A 769 -39.72 -0.10 -35.94
C GLY A 769 -39.30 0.64 -34.67
N TYR A 770 -38.00 0.73 -34.38
CA TYR A 770 -37.50 1.61 -33.31
C TYR A 770 -37.59 3.08 -33.75
N VAL A 771 -38.01 3.94 -32.83
CA VAL A 771 -38.17 5.39 -33.02
C VAL A 771 -37.25 6.11 -32.04
N PHE A 772 -36.09 6.53 -32.55
CA PHE A 772 -35.09 7.22 -31.74
C PHE A 772 -35.27 8.75 -31.70
N HIS A 773 -36.07 9.31 -32.60
CA HIS A 773 -36.36 10.74 -32.72
C HIS A 773 -37.86 10.97 -32.94
N PRO A 774 -38.49 11.95 -32.28
CA PRO A 774 -39.91 12.26 -32.41
C PRO A 774 -40.21 12.90 -33.77
N GLN A 775 -41.36 12.56 -34.35
CA GLN A 775 -41.83 13.16 -35.60
C GLN A 775 -42.13 14.66 -35.37
N GLY A 776 -41.49 15.55 -36.16
CA GLY A 776 -41.72 17.01 -36.11
C GLY A 776 -40.66 17.84 -35.37
N LYS A 777 -39.63 17.23 -34.76
CA LYS A 777 -38.53 18.00 -34.13
C LYS A 777 -37.61 18.67 -35.16
N GLU A 778 -37.58 18.20 -36.41
CA GLU A 778 -36.94 18.90 -37.54
C GLU A 778 -37.55 20.28 -37.83
N GLU A 779 -38.81 20.54 -37.44
CA GLU A 779 -39.44 21.86 -37.60
C GLU A 779 -39.02 22.87 -36.51
N LEU A 780 -38.40 22.40 -35.42
CA LEU A 780 -37.87 23.23 -34.33
C LEU A 780 -36.42 23.67 -34.57
N SER A 781 -35.75 23.11 -35.59
CA SER A 781 -34.33 23.30 -35.97
C SER A 781 -34.12 24.06 -37.27
#